data_AF-L5LR09-F1
#
_entry.id   AF-L5LR09-F1
#
_cell.length_a   1.000
_cell.length_b   1.000
_cell.length_c   1.000
_cell.angle_alpha   90.00
_cell.angle_beta   90.00
_cell.angle_gamma   90.00
#
_symmetry.space_group_name_H-M   'P 1'
#
loop_
_entity.id
_entity.type
_entity.pdbx_description
1 polymer ?
#
loop_
_entity_poly.entity_id
_entity_poly.type
_entity_poly.pdbx_seq_one_letter_code
_entity_poly.pdbx_strand_id
1 'polypeptide(L)'
;MLSYFQQGIFPKSFIHIKEVTIEKRRNIENIIPAEIPLAQEVTTTLWEWGSIWKQLYVASKKERFLQVQAMMYDLMEWRSQLLSGTLPKDELKELKQKVTSKIDYGNKILELDLIVRDEDGNILDPDNTSVISLFHAHQEATEKITERIKEEMSKDQPDYGLSSRISSSPTHSLYVFVRNFVCRIGEDSELFMSLYDPNKQAVISENYLVRWGSKGFPKEVEMLNNLKVVFTDLGNKDLNRDKIYLICQIVRVGKMDLKDTNTKKCTQGLRRPFGVAVMDITDIVKGKAESDEEKQHFIPFHPVTAENDFLHSLLGKVTTFKGDSGGQGLWVTMKMLVGDIIQIRKDYPHLVDRTTVVARKLGFPEIIMPGDVRNDIYITLLQGDFDKYNKTTQRNMEVIMCVCAEDGKTLSNAICVGAGDKPMSEYRSVVYYQVKQPRWMETVKVAVPIEDMQRIHLRFMFRHRSSLESKDKGEKNFAMSYVKLMKEDGTTLQDGYHELAVLKGDSKKMEDASAYLTLPSYRHHMENKGATLSRSSSSVGGLSVSSRDGFSISTLFLQDTLDALFNIMMEHSQSNEYDILVFDALIYIIGLIADRKFQHFNTVLEAYIQQHFSATLAYKKLMTVLKTYLDTSSRGEQCEPILRTLKALEYVFKFIVRSRTLFSQLYEGKEQMEFEESMRRLFESINNLMKSQYKTTILLQVAALKYIPSVLHDVETVFDAKLLSQLLYEFYTCIPPVKLQKQKVQSMNEIVQSNLFKKQECRDILLPVITRELKELLEQKDDGSQQQLQEKRFCVELLNSILEVLSSQDAVSAHDDRDILDTD
;
A
#
# COMPACT_ATOMS: atom_id res chain seq x y z
N MET A 1 -47.81 -30.89 14.11
CA MET A 1 -48.49 -32.05 13.49
C MET A 1 -49.17 -31.55 12.21
N LEU A 2 -48.45 -31.51 11.09
CA LEU A 2 -48.95 -31.04 9.78
C LEU A 2 -48.67 -32.13 8.73
N SER A 3 -49.65 -32.32 7.84
CA SER A 3 -49.94 -33.51 7.05
C SER A 3 -48.89 -33.88 5.97
N TYR A 4 -48.15 -34.97 6.19
CA TYR A 4 -47.29 -35.63 5.19
C TYR A 4 -47.99 -36.82 4.47
N PHE A 5 -49.28 -36.72 4.17
CA PHE A 5 -50.04 -37.82 3.56
C PHE A 5 -50.90 -37.37 2.36
N GLN A 6 -50.26 -36.83 1.32
CA GLN A 6 -50.82 -36.87 -0.03
C GLN A 6 -49.99 -37.84 -0.87
N GLN A 7 -50.34 -39.12 -0.82
CA GLN A 7 -49.80 -40.14 -1.72
C GLN A 7 -50.79 -40.43 -2.85
N GLY A 8 -50.28 -40.57 -4.07
CA GLY A 8 -51.08 -40.88 -5.26
C GLY A 8 -50.17 -41.21 -6.45
N ILE A 9 -50.74 -41.78 -7.50
CA ILE A 9 -50.03 -41.99 -8.77
C ILE A 9 -49.93 -40.68 -9.54
N PHE A 10 -48.78 -40.40 -10.13
CA PHE A 10 -48.55 -39.22 -10.96
C PHE A 10 -47.79 -39.59 -12.24
N PRO A 11 -48.08 -38.92 -13.38
CA PRO A 11 -47.38 -39.21 -14.62
C PRO A 11 -45.91 -38.79 -14.52
N LYS A 12 -44.99 -39.71 -14.86
CA LYS A 12 -43.54 -39.44 -14.89
C LYS A 12 -43.18 -38.25 -15.80
N SER A 13 -43.93 -38.02 -16.87
CA SER A 13 -43.70 -36.90 -17.78
C SER A 13 -43.92 -35.52 -17.16
N PHE A 14 -44.57 -35.42 -16.00
CA PHE A 14 -44.85 -34.17 -15.30
C PHE A 14 -43.93 -33.95 -14.08
N ILE A 15 -43.05 -34.90 -13.75
CA ILE A 15 -42.20 -34.85 -12.56
C ILE A 15 -40.73 -34.98 -12.95
N HIS A 16 -39.93 -33.98 -12.59
CA HIS A 16 -38.47 -34.02 -12.72
C HIS A 16 -37.83 -34.49 -11.42
N ILE A 17 -37.16 -35.65 -11.44
CA ILE A 17 -36.44 -36.18 -10.28
C ILE A 17 -35.12 -35.42 -10.11
N LYS A 18 -34.82 -34.97 -8.89
CA LYS A 18 -33.53 -34.38 -8.52
C LYS A 18 -32.83 -35.28 -7.50
N GLU A 19 -31.52 -35.18 -7.39
CA GLU A 19 -30.73 -35.94 -6.41
C GLU A 19 -30.97 -35.44 -4.99
N VAL A 20 -31.06 -36.37 -4.04
CA VAL A 20 -31.34 -36.12 -2.63
C VAL A 20 -30.54 -37.12 -1.77
N THR A 21 -29.90 -36.60 -0.74
CA THR A 21 -29.24 -37.33 0.35
C THR A 21 -30.24 -37.61 1.49
N ILE A 22 -30.30 -38.85 1.98
CA ILE A 22 -31.22 -39.22 3.07
C ILE A 22 -30.40 -39.40 4.37
N GLU A 23 -30.61 -38.52 5.34
CA GLU A 23 -30.08 -38.71 6.70
C GLU A 23 -31.12 -39.38 7.60
N LYS A 24 -30.74 -40.50 8.24
CA LYS A 24 -31.60 -41.22 9.20
C LYS A 24 -31.19 -40.86 10.63
N ARG A 25 -31.92 -39.95 11.29
CA ARG A 25 -31.79 -39.73 12.75
C ARG A 25 -32.91 -40.46 13.48
N ARG A 26 -32.56 -41.52 14.21
CA ARG A 26 -33.26 -42.34 15.25
C ARG A 26 -34.80 -42.60 15.20
N ASN A 27 -35.63 -41.86 14.47
CA ASN A 27 -37.02 -42.16 14.06
C ASN A 27 -37.58 -41.20 12.96
N ILE A 28 -36.75 -40.35 12.33
CA ILE A 28 -37.16 -39.41 11.28
C ILE A 28 -36.19 -39.56 10.08
N GLU A 29 -36.74 -39.73 8.88
CA GLU A 29 -35.97 -39.68 7.64
C GLU A 29 -35.95 -38.22 7.14
N ASN A 30 -34.79 -37.56 7.22
CA ASN A 30 -34.60 -36.22 6.68
C ASN A 30 -34.11 -36.32 5.23
N ILE A 31 -34.92 -35.81 4.32
CA ILE A 31 -34.69 -35.78 2.87
C ILE A 31 -33.96 -34.46 2.56
N ILE A 32 -32.65 -34.52 2.31
CA ILE A 32 -31.78 -33.36 2.06
C ILE A 32 -31.46 -33.30 0.56
N PRO A 33 -32.03 -32.37 -0.23
CA PRO A 33 -31.68 -32.23 -1.65
C PRO A 33 -30.17 -32.04 -1.84
N ALA A 34 -29.60 -32.53 -2.95
CA ALA A 34 -28.17 -32.38 -3.27
C ALA A 34 -27.76 -30.92 -3.62
N GLU A 35 -28.71 -29.98 -3.59
CA GLU A 35 -28.48 -28.55 -3.75
C GLU A 35 -27.73 -27.98 -2.53
N ILE A 36 -26.93 -26.92 -2.73
CA ILE A 36 -26.23 -26.21 -1.65
C ILE A 36 -27.23 -25.85 -0.53
N PRO A 37 -26.98 -26.20 0.75
CA PRO A 37 -27.92 -25.96 1.85
C PRO A 37 -28.42 -24.51 1.93
N LEU A 38 -27.53 -23.54 1.68
CA LEU A 38 -27.87 -22.12 1.64
C LEU A 38 -28.88 -21.75 0.54
N ALA A 39 -28.88 -22.43 -0.61
CA ALA A 39 -29.87 -22.18 -1.66
C ALA A 39 -31.27 -22.68 -1.26
N GLN A 40 -31.35 -23.75 -0.47
CA GLN A 40 -32.59 -24.25 0.10
C GLN A 40 -33.12 -23.27 1.14
N GLU A 41 -32.23 -22.77 2.00
CA GLU A 41 -32.56 -21.75 2.99
C GLU A 41 -33.11 -20.47 2.34
N VAL A 42 -32.45 -19.94 1.30
CA VAL A 42 -32.98 -18.79 0.55
C VAL A 42 -34.38 -19.08 0.02
N THR A 43 -34.63 -20.31 -0.43
CA THR A 43 -35.96 -20.71 -0.92
C THR A 43 -37.00 -20.65 0.21
N THR A 44 -36.72 -21.24 1.37
CA THR A 44 -37.64 -21.22 2.53
C THR A 44 -37.86 -19.81 3.05
N THR A 45 -36.80 -18.99 3.15
CA THR A 45 -36.89 -17.57 3.53
C THR A 45 -37.80 -16.81 2.57
N LEU A 46 -37.65 -16.98 1.25
CA LEU A 46 -38.50 -16.32 0.26
C LEU A 46 -39.97 -16.75 0.36
N TRP A 47 -40.26 -18.01 0.74
CA TRP A 47 -41.63 -18.48 0.98
C TRP A 47 -42.26 -17.79 2.20
N GLU A 48 -41.54 -17.75 3.32
CA GLU A 48 -41.98 -17.11 4.56
C GLU A 48 -42.16 -15.60 4.37
N TRP A 49 -41.13 -14.93 3.84
CA TRP A 49 -41.18 -13.51 3.52
C TRP A 49 -42.25 -13.20 2.50
N GLY A 50 -42.45 -14.05 1.49
CA GLY A 50 -43.51 -13.88 0.50
C GLY A 50 -44.92 -13.93 1.12
N SER A 51 -45.12 -14.75 2.16
CA SER A 51 -46.36 -14.77 2.93
C SER A 51 -46.58 -13.45 3.67
N ILE A 52 -45.55 -12.96 4.38
CA ILE A 52 -45.61 -11.71 5.14
C ILE A 52 -45.72 -10.50 4.21
N TRP A 53 -45.02 -10.51 3.08
CA TRP A 53 -45.07 -9.47 2.05
C TRP A 53 -46.48 -9.28 1.50
N LYS A 54 -47.22 -10.37 1.25
CA LYS A 54 -48.65 -10.32 0.91
C LYS A 54 -49.49 -9.69 2.03
N GLN A 55 -49.18 -9.99 3.29
CA GLN A 55 -49.86 -9.37 4.44
C GLN A 55 -49.53 -7.87 4.57
N LEU A 56 -48.29 -7.46 4.31
CA LEU A 56 -47.87 -6.05 4.33
C LEU A 56 -48.61 -5.23 3.25
N TYR A 57 -48.86 -5.83 2.09
CA TYR A 57 -49.70 -5.24 1.05
C TYR A 57 -51.14 -5.03 1.54
N VAL A 58 -51.76 -6.06 2.12
CA VAL A 58 -53.13 -5.99 2.66
C VAL A 58 -53.22 -4.97 3.81
N ALA A 59 -52.20 -4.90 4.66
CA ALA A 59 -52.10 -3.95 5.76
C ALA A 59 -51.72 -2.52 5.30
N SER A 60 -51.58 -2.27 4.00
CA SER A 60 -51.25 -0.97 3.40
C SER A 60 -49.93 -0.34 3.90
N LYS A 61 -48.98 -1.15 4.39
CA LYS A 61 -47.65 -0.69 4.84
C LYS A 61 -46.67 -0.61 3.67
N LYS A 62 -46.84 0.41 2.81
CA LYS A 62 -46.12 0.57 1.53
C LYS A 62 -44.59 0.57 1.65
N GLU A 63 -44.04 1.25 2.67
CA GLU A 63 -42.59 1.34 2.86
C GLU A 63 -41.95 -0.03 3.14
N ARG A 64 -42.47 -0.75 4.15
CA ARG A 64 -42.02 -2.11 4.47
C ARG A 64 -42.26 -3.08 3.31
N PHE A 65 -43.37 -2.93 2.59
CA PHE A 65 -43.68 -3.75 1.41
C PHE A 65 -42.64 -3.59 0.30
N LEU A 66 -42.26 -2.36 -0.06
CA LEU A 66 -41.24 -2.10 -1.07
C LEU A 66 -39.84 -2.51 -0.61
N GLN A 67 -39.52 -2.27 0.66
CA GLN A 67 -38.25 -2.68 1.26
C GLN A 67 -38.06 -4.20 1.16
N VAL A 68 -39.04 -4.98 1.63
CA VAL A 68 -38.98 -6.46 1.59
C VAL A 68 -38.97 -6.97 0.15
N GLN A 69 -39.71 -6.32 -0.77
CA GLN A 69 -39.70 -6.69 -2.19
C GLN A 69 -38.31 -6.58 -2.81
N ALA A 70 -37.60 -5.48 -2.55
CA ALA A 70 -36.25 -5.28 -3.06
C ALA A 70 -35.30 -6.36 -2.52
N MET A 71 -35.39 -6.68 -1.22
CA MET A 71 -34.58 -7.73 -0.61
C MET A 71 -34.89 -9.11 -1.19
N MET A 72 -36.16 -9.41 -1.49
CA MET A 72 -36.54 -10.67 -2.12
C MET A 72 -35.95 -10.81 -3.53
N TYR A 73 -35.92 -9.74 -4.33
CA TYR A 73 -35.29 -9.78 -5.66
C TYR A 73 -33.78 -9.99 -5.59
N ASP A 74 -33.09 -9.32 -4.66
CA ASP A 74 -31.67 -9.56 -4.40
C ASP A 74 -31.40 -11.04 -4.08
N LEU A 75 -32.21 -11.62 -3.17
CA LEU A 75 -32.09 -13.03 -2.78
C LEU A 75 -32.39 -13.99 -3.92
N MET A 76 -33.35 -13.69 -4.80
CA MET A 76 -33.64 -14.51 -5.98
C MET A 76 -32.46 -14.54 -6.96
N GLU A 77 -31.83 -13.39 -7.18
CA GLU A 77 -30.64 -13.28 -8.04
C GLU A 77 -29.45 -14.03 -7.42
N TRP A 78 -29.18 -13.83 -6.13
CA TRP A 78 -28.09 -14.54 -5.44
C TRP A 78 -28.33 -16.04 -5.36
N ARG A 79 -29.59 -16.49 -5.24
CA ARG A 79 -29.93 -17.91 -5.36
C ARG A 79 -29.58 -18.47 -6.73
N SER A 80 -29.83 -17.71 -7.81
CA SER A 80 -29.44 -18.09 -9.17
C SER A 80 -27.92 -18.25 -9.28
N GLN A 81 -27.17 -17.29 -8.72
CA GLN A 81 -25.71 -17.31 -8.68
C GLN A 81 -25.13 -18.47 -7.86
N LEU A 82 -25.70 -18.76 -6.68
CA LEU A 82 -25.30 -19.94 -5.87
C LEU A 82 -25.46 -21.25 -6.65
N LEU A 83 -26.50 -21.36 -7.48
CA LEU A 83 -26.80 -22.54 -8.28
C LEU A 83 -26.05 -22.59 -9.62
N SER A 84 -25.42 -21.50 -10.06
CA SER A 84 -24.74 -21.45 -11.37
C SER A 84 -23.47 -22.31 -11.39
N GLY A 85 -22.82 -22.51 -10.24
CA GLY A 85 -21.57 -23.27 -10.12
C GLY A 85 -20.37 -22.65 -10.86
N THR A 86 -20.49 -21.41 -11.34
CA THR A 86 -19.46 -20.73 -12.15
C THR A 86 -18.55 -19.80 -11.36
N LEU A 87 -18.82 -19.61 -10.06
CA LEU A 87 -18.10 -18.66 -9.21
C LEU A 87 -16.80 -19.26 -8.66
N PRO A 88 -15.68 -18.50 -8.68
CA PRO A 88 -14.47 -18.82 -7.92
C PRO A 88 -14.75 -19.01 -6.41
N LYS A 89 -13.89 -19.74 -5.71
CA LYS A 89 -14.05 -20.03 -4.26
C LYS A 89 -14.17 -18.76 -3.41
N ASP A 90 -13.39 -17.73 -3.71
CA ASP A 90 -13.37 -16.48 -2.94
C ASP A 90 -14.66 -15.67 -3.15
N GLU A 91 -15.11 -15.55 -4.41
CA GLU A 91 -16.39 -14.91 -4.73
C GLU A 91 -17.58 -15.68 -4.15
N LEU A 92 -17.52 -17.01 -4.13
CA LEU A 92 -18.54 -17.85 -3.50
C LEU A 92 -18.60 -17.63 -1.98
N LYS A 93 -17.44 -17.47 -1.32
CA LYS A 93 -17.38 -17.19 0.12
C LYS A 93 -17.99 -15.82 0.43
N GLU A 94 -17.65 -14.79 -0.33
CA GLU A 94 -18.27 -13.46 -0.18
C GLU A 94 -19.78 -13.48 -0.45
N LEU A 95 -20.21 -14.21 -1.49
CA LEU A 95 -21.63 -14.33 -1.83
C LEU A 95 -22.41 -15.02 -0.72
N LYS A 96 -21.88 -16.11 -0.14
CA LYS A 96 -22.48 -16.78 1.03
C LYS A 96 -22.69 -15.81 2.19
N GLN A 97 -21.66 -15.04 2.54
CA GLN A 97 -21.74 -14.04 3.61
C GLN A 97 -22.77 -12.93 3.31
N LYS A 98 -22.86 -12.46 2.07
CA LYS A 98 -23.87 -11.46 1.64
C LYS A 98 -25.28 -12.01 1.79
N VAL A 99 -25.51 -13.26 1.36
CA VAL A 99 -26.81 -13.93 1.44
C VAL A 99 -27.26 -14.08 2.89
N THR A 100 -26.43 -14.69 3.75
CA THR A 100 -26.76 -14.91 5.17
C THR A 100 -27.04 -13.60 5.89
N SER A 101 -26.16 -12.60 5.71
CA SER A 101 -26.31 -11.28 6.33
C SER A 101 -27.60 -10.57 5.92
N LYS A 102 -28.10 -10.78 4.69
CA LYS A 102 -29.35 -10.17 4.21
C LYS A 102 -30.58 -10.90 4.75
N ILE A 103 -30.52 -12.23 4.85
CA ILE A 103 -31.56 -13.06 5.49
C ILE A 103 -31.70 -12.65 6.96
N ASP A 104 -30.60 -12.60 7.71
CA ASP A 104 -30.65 -12.36 9.15
C ASP A 104 -31.18 -10.93 9.45
N TYR A 105 -30.77 -9.94 8.64
CA TYR A 105 -31.32 -8.59 8.69
C TYR A 105 -32.82 -8.57 8.37
N GLY A 106 -33.24 -9.25 7.30
CA GLY A 106 -34.65 -9.32 6.90
C GLY A 106 -35.53 -10.00 7.93
N ASN A 107 -35.07 -11.09 8.54
CA ASN A 107 -35.75 -11.76 9.63
C ASN A 107 -35.91 -10.81 10.82
N LYS A 108 -34.88 -10.03 11.16
CA LYS A 108 -34.98 -9.06 12.26
C LYS A 108 -36.04 -7.98 12.02
N ILE A 109 -36.10 -7.39 10.83
CA ILE A 109 -37.08 -6.34 10.51
C ILE A 109 -38.51 -6.89 10.32
N LEU A 110 -38.62 -8.17 9.99
CA LEU A 110 -39.88 -8.91 9.88
C LEU A 110 -40.30 -9.57 11.20
N GLU A 111 -39.53 -9.38 12.27
CA GLU A 111 -39.78 -9.94 13.62
C GLU A 111 -39.87 -11.48 13.62
N LEU A 112 -39.01 -12.11 12.81
CA LEU A 112 -38.82 -13.57 12.70
C LEU A 112 -37.64 -14.04 13.54
N ASP A 113 -37.59 -15.35 13.79
CA ASP A 113 -36.50 -16.00 14.52
C ASP A 113 -35.16 -15.84 13.80
N LEU A 114 -34.11 -15.56 14.58
CA LEU A 114 -32.75 -15.44 14.08
C LEU A 114 -32.04 -16.79 14.14
N ILE A 115 -31.42 -17.16 13.02
CA ILE A 115 -30.61 -18.36 12.90
C ILE A 115 -29.16 -17.98 13.16
N VAL A 116 -28.48 -18.71 14.06
CA VAL A 116 -27.09 -18.45 14.41
C VAL A 116 -26.16 -19.31 13.56
N ARG A 117 -25.07 -18.70 13.10
CA ARG A 117 -24.16 -19.30 12.12
C ARG A 117 -22.72 -19.33 12.63
N ASP A 118 -21.94 -20.27 12.09
CA ASP A 118 -20.48 -20.33 12.25
C ASP A 118 -19.75 -19.32 11.33
N GLU A 119 -18.43 -19.26 11.42
CA GLU A 119 -17.59 -18.36 10.60
C GLU A 119 -17.66 -18.65 9.08
N ASP A 120 -18.06 -19.86 8.70
CA ASP A 120 -18.21 -20.29 7.31
C ASP A 120 -19.65 -20.09 6.78
N GLY A 121 -20.55 -19.58 7.62
CA GLY A 121 -21.94 -19.26 7.29
C GLY A 121 -22.90 -20.44 7.38
N ASN A 122 -22.49 -21.57 7.96
CA ASN A 122 -23.35 -22.72 8.20
C ASN A 122 -24.15 -22.52 9.49
N ILE A 123 -25.33 -23.15 9.58
CA ILE A 123 -26.20 -23.09 10.75
C ILE A 123 -25.56 -23.90 11.90
N LEU A 124 -25.44 -23.31 13.09
CA LEU A 124 -24.94 -24.00 14.28
C LEU A 124 -25.94 -25.07 14.74
N ASP A 125 -25.47 -26.31 14.94
CA ASP A 125 -26.29 -27.39 15.51
C ASP A 125 -26.34 -27.24 17.05
N PRO A 126 -27.53 -27.02 17.66
CA PRO A 126 -27.68 -26.92 19.11
C PRO A 126 -27.26 -28.17 19.86
N ASP A 127 -27.30 -29.35 19.22
CA ASP A 127 -26.93 -30.62 19.85
C ASP A 127 -25.40 -30.81 19.92
N ASN A 128 -24.64 -30.11 19.07
CA ASN A 128 -23.17 -30.19 19.02
C ASN A 128 -22.47 -28.95 19.60
N THR A 129 -23.23 -27.90 19.95
CA THR A 129 -22.70 -26.62 20.44
C THR A 129 -23.01 -26.47 21.92
N SER A 130 -22.04 -26.02 22.73
CA SER A 130 -22.28 -25.76 24.15
C SER A 130 -23.37 -24.69 24.33
N VAL A 131 -24.20 -24.82 25.37
CA VAL A 131 -25.30 -23.88 25.67
C VAL A 131 -24.80 -22.44 25.81
N ILE A 132 -23.60 -22.26 26.37
CA ILE A 132 -22.97 -20.96 26.60
C ILE A 132 -22.44 -20.39 25.27
N SER A 133 -21.76 -21.21 24.46
CA SER A 133 -21.28 -20.81 23.14
C SER A 133 -22.44 -20.40 22.21
N LEU A 134 -23.55 -21.14 22.27
CA LEU A 134 -24.75 -20.81 21.52
C LEU A 134 -25.37 -19.48 21.98
N PHE A 135 -25.37 -19.20 23.29
CA PHE A 135 -25.82 -17.93 23.84
C PHE A 135 -24.96 -16.75 23.37
N HIS A 136 -23.62 -16.87 23.43
CA HIS A 136 -22.73 -15.82 22.94
C HIS A 136 -22.88 -15.59 21.44
N ALA A 137 -22.99 -16.65 20.65
CA ALA A 137 -23.20 -16.54 19.22
C ALA A 137 -24.55 -15.86 18.89
N HIS A 138 -25.60 -16.12 19.68
CA HIS A 138 -26.86 -15.36 19.62
C HIS A 138 -26.70 -13.88 20.00
N GLN A 139 -25.95 -13.59 21.07
CA GLN A 139 -25.69 -12.23 21.53
C GLN A 139 -24.94 -11.43 20.46
N GLU A 140 -23.85 -11.98 19.94
CA GLU A 140 -23.01 -11.35 18.93
C GLU A 140 -23.77 -11.12 17.61
N ALA A 141 -24.52 -12.13 17.14
CA ALA A 141 -25.37 -11.99 15.96
C ALA A 141 -26.42 -10.87 16.16
N THR A 142 -27.01 -10.78 17.34
CA THR A 142 -27.99 -9.75 17.67
C THR A 142 -27.36 -8.35 17.74
N GLU A 143 -26.18 -8.21 18.31
CA GLU A 143 -25.43 -6.95 18.36
C GLU A 143 -25.07 -6.47 16.95
N LYS A 144 -24.46 -7.33 16.13
CA LYS A 144 -24.10 -7.04 14.72
C LYS A 144 -25.29 -6.55 13.90
N ILE A 145 -26.45 -7.22 14.03
CA ILE A 145 -27.65 -6.85 13.29
C ILE A 145 -28.25 -5.54 13.83
N THR A 146 -28.19 -5.31 15.14
CA THR A 146 -28.67 -4.07 15.76
C THR A 146 -27.83 -2.86 15.36
N GLU A 147 -26.51 -3.02 15.26
CA GLU A 147 -25.62 -1.99 14.71
C GLU A 147 -25.97 -1.66 13.26
N ARG A 148 -26.18 -2.68 12.43
CA ARG A 148 -26.59 -2.50 11.03
C ARG A 148 -27.93 -1.78 10.88
N ILE A 149 -28.89 -2.07 11.76
CA ILE A 149 -30.18 -1.35 11.81
C ILE A 149 -29.95 0.12 12.18
N LYS A 150 -29.09 0.43 13.16
CA LYS A 150 -28.74 1.82 13.50
C LYS A 150 -28.05 2.53 12.33
N GLU A 151 -27.19 1.82 11.61
CA GLU A 151 -26.54 2.34 10.39
C GLU A 151 -27.56 2.66 9.30
N GLU A 152 -28.56 1.81 9.04
CA GLU A 152 -29.60 2.11 8.05
C GLU A 152 -30.58 3.19 8.51
N MET A 153 -30.96 3.22 9.79
CA MET A 153 -31.82 4.30 10.33
C MET A 153 -31.13 5.67 10.33
N SER A 154 -29.79 5.70 10.22
CA SER A 154 -29.04 6.94 10.03
C SER A 154 -28.84 7.34 8.56
N LYS A 155 -29.28 6.52 7.60
CA LYS A 155 -29.29 6.81 6.15
C LYS A 155 -30.51 7.59 5.65
N ASP A 156 -31.49 7.91 6.51
CA ASP A 156 -32.60 8.81 6.17
C ASP A 156 -32.18 10.31 6.08
N GLN A 157 -30.89 10.62 6.21
CA GLN A 157 -30.31 11.85 5.68
C GLN A 157 -29.85 11.62 4.24
N PRO A 158 -30.14 12.55 3.30
CA PRO A 158 -29.82 12.37 1.88
C PRO A 158 -28.36 11.97 1.70
N ASP A 159 -28.20 10.89 0.95
CA ASP A 159 -27.03 10.03 0.84
C ASP A 159 -25.86 10.71 0.10
N TYR A 160 -25.32 11.76 0.73
CA TYR A 160 -23.99 12.28 0.44
C TYR A 160 -22.95 11.71 1.43
N GLY A 161 -23.37 10.97 2.47
CA GLY A 161 -22.61 10.79 3.70
C GLY A 161 -21.55 9.68 3.73
N LEU A 162 -21.60 8.68 2.85
CA LEU A 162 -20.63 7.58 2.88
C LEU A 162 -19.48 7.77 1.89
N SER A 163 -19.74 8.39 0.73
CA SER A 163 -18.70 8.84 -0.19
C SER A 163 -17.98 10.11 0.29
N SER A 164 -18.64 10.95 1.11
CA SER A 164 -18.07 12.23 1.58
C SER A 164 -17.14 12.14 2.80
N ARG A 165 -17.14 11.04 3.55
CA ARG A 165 -16.26 10.90 4.72
C ARG A 165 -14.82 10.53 4.34
N ILE A 166 -14.62 9.97 3.15
CA ILE A 166 -13.29 9.73 2.55
C ILE A 166 -12.81 10.98 1.78
N SER A 167 -13.70 11.91 1.41
CA SER A 167 -13.38 13.13 0.67
C SER A 167 -13.04 14.33 1.57
N SER A 168 -12.19 14.16 2.58
CA SER A 168 -11.60 15.33 3.24
C SER A 168 -10.58 16.06 2.36
N SER A 169 -10.27 15.51 1.17
CA SER A 169 -9.80 16.25 -0.01
C SER A 169 -10.19 15.45 -1.27
N PRO A 170 -10.99 15.99 -2.21
CA PRO A 170 -11.23 15.28 -3.46
C PRO A 170 -9.90 15.13 -4.21
N THR A 171 -9.49 13.89 -4.49
CA THR A 171 -8.49 13.62 -5.52
C THR A 171 -9.12 13.98 -6.85
N HIS A 172 -8.39 14.73 -7.67
CA HIS A 172 -8.85 15.12 -8.99
C HIS A 172 -8.05 14.37 -10.04
N SER A 173 -8.70 14.13 -11.17
CA SER A 173 -8.08 13.53 -12.34
C SER A 173 -8.45 14.32 -13.58
N LEU A 174 -7.51 14.46 -14.50
CA LEU A 174 -7.74 15.11 -15.79
C LEU A 174 -7.83 14.05 -16.88
N TYR A 175 -9.02 13.87 -17.43
CA TYR A 175 -9.23 13.06 -18.61
C TYR A 175 -8.86 13.84 -19.87
N VAL A 176 -8.06 13.23 -20.74
CA VAL A 176 -7.64 13.78 -22.03
C VAL A 176 -7.88 12.75 -23.11
N PHE A 177 -8.60 13.16 -24.15
CA PHE A 177 -8.82 12.34 -25.34
C PHE A 177 -8.27 13.05 -26.57
N VAL A 178 -7.27 12.42 -27.21
CA VAL A 178 -6.69 12.90 -28.45
C VAL A 178 -7.64 12.56 -29.60
N ARG A 179 -8.24 13.59 -30.20
CA ARG A 179 -9.17 13.45 -31.33
C ARG A 179 -8.44 13.35 -32.67
N ASN A 180 -7.40 14.15 -32.85
CA ASN A 180 -6.66 14.20 -34.10
C ASN A 180 -5.25 14.76 -33.89
N PHE A 181 -4.30 14.33 -34.72
CA PHE A 181 -2.94 14.87 -34.75
C PHE A 181 -2.60 15.31 -36.16
N VAL A 182 -2.47 16.62 -36.35
CA VAL A 182 -2.32 17.28 -37.64
C VAL A 182 -0.88 17.78 -37.77
N CYS A 183 0.06 16.86 -37.99
CA CYS A 183 1.46 17.19 -38.24
C CYS A 183 2.08 16.25 -39.27
N ARG A 184 2.82 16.79 -40.25
CA ARG A 184 3.51 16.01 -41.28
C ARG A 184 4.93 15.69 -40.82
N ILE A 185 5.08 14.60 -40.06
CA ILE A 185 6.41 14.19 -39.58
C ILE A 185 7.19 13.43 -40.66
N GLY A 186 6.51 12.59 -41.45
CA GLY A 186 7.12 11.80 -42.54
C GLY A 186 7.98 10.61 -42.09
N GLU A 187 8.11 10.38 -40.78
CA GLU A 187 8.80 9.25 -40.17
C GLU A 187 7.97 8.71 -39.00
N ASP A 188 8.30 7.50 -38.55
CA ASP A 188 7.75 6.97 -37.31
C ASP A 188 8.13 7.88 -36.15
N SER A 189 7.24 8.07 -35.18
CA SER A 189 7.42 9.04 -34.09
C SER A 189 6.84 8.54 -32.78
N GLU A 190 7.30 9.16 -31.70
CA GLU A 190 6.89 8.93 -30.32
C GLU A 190 6.35 10.26 -29.78
N LEU A 191 5.10 10.27 -29.32
CA LEU A 191 4.43 11.42 -28.73
C LEU A 191 4.36 11.22 -27.22
N PHE A 192 5.00 12.11 -26.47
CA PHE A 192 5.02 12.07 -25.00
C PHE A 192 4.15 13.20 -24.45
N MET A 193 2.99 12.86 -23.91
CA MET A 193 2.07 13.82 -23.30
C MET A 193 2.20 13.82 -21.78
N SER A 194 2.34 14.99 -21.16
CA SER A 194 2.44 15.11 -19.70
C SER A 194 1.99 16.49 -19.20
N LEU A 195 1.73 16.56 -17.88
CA LEU A 195 1.46 17.81 -17.18
C LEU A 195 2.77 18.48 -16.78
N TYR A 196 2.86 19.80 -16.97
CA TYR A 196 4.09 20.57 -16.77
C TYR A 196 3.85 21.84 -15.96
N ASP A 197 4.77 22.11 -15.03
CA ASP A 197 4.86 23.36 -14.28
C ASP A 197 5.94 24.26 -14.88
N PRO A 198 5.58 25.40 -15.50
CA PRO A 198 6.53 26.32 -16.09
C PRO A 198 7.38 27.09 -15.06
N ASN A 199 6.87 27.29 -13.84
CA ASN A 199 7.56 28.05 -12.80
C ASN A 199 8.70 27.20 -12.21
N LYS A 200 8.44 25.91 -11.99
CA LYS A 200 9.45 24.94 -11.52
C LYS A 200 10.28 24.33 -12.65
N GLN A 201 9.89 24.58 -13.91
CA GLN A 201 10.43 23.94 -15.11
C GLN A 201 10.48 22.41 -15.05
N ALA A 202 9.45 21.81 -14.46
CA ALA A 202 9.40 20.39 -14.13
C ALA A 202 8.09 19.74 -14.58
N VAL A 203 8.19 18.48 -14.99
CA VAL A 203 7.03 17.63 -15.30
C VAL A 203 6.37 17.18 -14.00
N ILE A 204 5.04 17.13 -13.97
CA ILE A 204 4.22 16.80 -12.80
C ILE A 204 3.75 15.34 -12.87
N SER A 205 3.48 14.81 -14.07
CA SER A 205 2.92 13.47 -14.29
C SER A 205 3.85 12.55 -15.06
N GLU A 206 3.59 11.26 -15.01
CA GLU A 206 4.13 10.31 -15.98
C GLU A 206 3.81 10.76 -17.42
N ASN A 207 4.66 10.37 -18.37
CA ASN A 207 4.41 10.59 -19.79
C ASN A 207 3.39 9.56 -20.29
N TYR A 208 2.37 10.01 -21.00
CA TYR A 208 1.54 9.15 -21.85
C TYR A 208 2.20 9.01 -23.22
N LEU A 209 2.60 7.79 -23.58
CA LEU A 209 3.32 7.51 -24.82
C LEU A 209 2.37 7.00 -25.91
N VAL A 210 2.32 7.71 -27.04
CA VAL A 210 1.65 7.24 -28.26
C VAL A 210 2.68 7.02 -29.37
N ARG A 211 2.76 5.79 -29.88
CA ARG A 211 3.61 5.45 -31.03
C ARG A 211 2.89 5.80 -32.34
N TRP A 212 3.39 6.81 -33.03
CA TRP A 212 2.83 7.32 -34.28
C TRP A 212 3.58 6.77 -35.50
N GLY A 213 2.85 6.31 -36.50
CA GLY A 213 3.41 5.76 -37.73
C GLY A 213 3.72 6.84 -38.77
N SER A 214 4.71 6.57 -39.61
CA SER A 214 5.11 7.40 -40.77
C SER A 214 3.99 7.71 -41.76
N LYS A 215 2.92 6.90 -41.78
CA LYS A 215 1.73 7.10 -42.62
C LYS A 215 0.70 8.08 -42.04
N GLY A 216 0.96 8.66 -40.86
CA GLY A 216 0.06 9.63 -40.23
C GLY A 216 -1.04 9.00 -39.37
N PHE A 217 -0.87 7.75 -38.92
CA PHE A 217 -1.80 7.04 -38.03
C PHE A 217 -1.02 6.39 -36.88
N PRO A 218 -1.64 6.09 -35.72
CA PRO A 218 -1.03 5.27 -34.68
C PRO A 218 -0.49 3.95 -35.23
N LYS A 219 0.64 3.46 -34.67
CA LYS A 219 1.23 2.18 -35.12
C LYS A 219 0.35 0.97 -34.84
N GLU A 220 -0.41 1.03 -33.75
CA GLU A 220 -1.35 -0.02 -33.35
C GLU A 220 -2.76 0.36 -33.84
N VAL A 221 -3.36 -0.50 -34.67
CA VAL A 221 -4.66 -0.21 -35.28
C VAL A 221 -5.78 -0.12 -34.23
N GLU A 222 -5.65 -0.84 -33.12
CA GLU A 222 -6.58 -0.81 -31.98
C GLU A 222 -6.61 0.57 -31.27
N MET A 223 -5.54 1.36 -31.40
CA MET A 223 -5.43 2.67 -30.78
C MET A 223 -6.15 3.80 -31.53
N LEU A 224 -6.62 3.57 -32.78
CA LEU A 224 -7.27 4.60 -33.61
C LEU A 224 -8.47 5.28 -32.93
N ASN A 225 -9.20 4.56 -32.08
CA ASN A 225 -10.37 5.06 -31.34
C ASN A 225 -10.14 5.16 -29.82
N ASN A 226 -8.93 4.89 -29.34
CA ASN A 226 -8.64 4.75 -27.91
C ASN A 226 -7.40 5.54 -27.45
N LEU A 227 -7.17 6.74 -28.02
CA LEU A 227 -6.10 7.64 -27.56
C LEU A 227 -6.53 8.44 -26.31
N LYS A 228 -6.95 7.72 -25.27
CA LYS A 228 -7.48 8.28 -24.03
C LYS A 228 -6.50 8.07 -22.88
N VAL A 229 -6.24 9.12 -22.12
CA VAL A 229 -5.46 9.06 -20.89
C VAL A 229 -6.17 9.78 -19.76
N VAL A 230 -6.08 9.22 -18.56
CA VAL A 230 -6.45 9.89 -17.32
C VAL A 230 -5.18 10.21 -16.55
N PHE A 231 -4.90 11.50 -16.36
CA PHE A 231 -3.88 11.96 -15.43
C PHE A 231 -4.47 11.98 -14.01
N THR A 232 -4.03 11.08 -13.14
CA THR A 232 -4.61 10.89 -11.79
C THR A 232 -3.77 11.52 -10.69
N ASP A 233 -4.27 11.45 -9.45
CA ASP A 233 -3.55 11.82 -8.22
C ASP A 233 -3.27 13.32 -8.07
N LEU A 234 -4.07 14.18 -8.73
CA LEU A 234 -3.93 15.62 -8.61
C LEU A 234 -4.62 16.10 -7.32
N GLY A 235 -3.82 16.63 -6.40
CA GLY A 235 -4.29 17.18 -5.12
C GLY A 235 -4.58 18.67 -5.19
N ASN A 236 -5.11 19.25 -4.11
CA ASN A 236 -5.45 20.67 -4.04
C ASN A 236 -4.24 21.58 -4.28
N LYS A 237 -3.04 21.18 -3.82
CA LYS A 237 -1.78 21.89 -4.10
C LYS A 237 -1.49 21.99 -5.60
N ASP A 238 -1.85 20.98 -6.38
CA ASP A 238 -1.64 20.97 -7.82
C ASP A 238 -2.66 21.87 -8.51
N LEU A 239 -3.94 21.80 -8.13
CA LEU A 239 -5.00 22.65 -8.67
C LEU A 239 -4.78 24.14 -8.34
N ASN A 240 -4.18 24.44 -7.18
CA ASN A 240 -3.89 25.79 -6.73
C ASN A 240 -2.62 26.39 -7.35
N ARG A 241 -1.89 25.66 -8.21
CA ARG A 241 -0.71 26.21 -8.91
C ARG A 241 -1.11 27.43 -9.74
N ASP A 242 -0.19 28.39 -9.86
CA ASP A 242 -0.43 29.60 -10.66
C ASP A 242 -0.70 29.26 -12.11
N LYS A 243 0.09 28.33 -12.68
CA LYS A 243 -0.06 27.84 -14.05
C LYS A 243 0.21 26.34 -14.16
N ILE A 244 -0.58 25.66 -14.98
CA ILE A 244 -0.39 24.25 -15.37
C ILE A 244 -0.55 24.14 -16.88
N TYR A 245 0.40 23.45 -17.52
CA TYR A 245 0.40 23.24 -18.95
C TYR A 245 0.23 21.76 -19.28
N LEU A 246 -0.51 21.46 -20.35
CA LEU A 246 -0.44 20.18 -21.04
C LEU A 246 0.60 20.32 -22.14
N ILE A 247 1.61 19.45 -22.11
CA ILE A 247 2.69 19.43 -23.10
C ILE A 247 2.67 18.11 -23.87
N CYS A 248 3.11 18.16 -25.12
CA CYS A 248 3.36 17.01 -25.96
C CYS A 248 4.74 17.16 -26.60
N GLN A 249 5.70 16.33 -26.20
CA GLN A 249 7.04 16.29 -26.81
C GLN A 249 7.05 15.26 -27.94
N ILE A 250 7.59 15.64 -29.09
CA ILE A 250 7.58 14.81 -30.29
C ILE A 250 9.02 14.41 -30.62
N VAL A 251 9.25 13.10 -30.62
CA VAL A 251 10.52 12.47 -30.97
C VAL A 251 10.31 11.65 -32.24
N ARG A 252 11.04 11.97 -33.30
CA ARG A 252 11.01 11.18 -34.55
C ARG A 252 12.03 10.05 -34.48
N VAL A 253 11.71 8.92 -35.09
CA VAL A 253 12.52 7.71 -35.12
C VAL A 253 12.86 7.39 -36.58
N GLY A 254 14.12 7.61 -36.96
CA GLY A 254 14.50 7.57 -38.38
C GLY A 254 16.00 7.52 -38.62
N LYS A 255 16.43 8.15 -39.72
CA LYS A 255 17.85 8.26 -40.10
C LYS A 255 18.55 9.38 -39.32
N MET A 256 19.85 9.65 -39.49
CA MET A 256 20.48 10.79 -38.79
C MET A 256 20.31 12.12 -39.54
N ASP A 257 20.55 12.11 -40.85
CA ASP A 257 20.43 13.26 -41.73
C ASP A 257 19.32 13.02 -42.78
N LEU A 258 18.53 14.06 -43.07
CA LEU A 258 17.46 14.02 -44.07
C LEU A 258 17.92 14.57 -45.43
N LYS A 259 19.11 15.18 -45.51
CA LYS A 259 19.63 15.84 -46.72
C LYS A 259 20.42 14.90 -47.65
N ASP A 260 20.77 13.69 -47.21
CA ASP A 260 21.59 12.75 -47.98
C ASP A 260 20.75 11.94 -48.98
N THR A 261 20.72 12.42 -50.23
CA THR A 261 19.97 11.81 -51.34
C THR A 261 20.79 10.81 -52.17
N ASN A 262 21.91 10.24 -51.70
CA ASN A 262 22.74 9.37 -52.56
C ASN A 262 23.24 8.05 -51.93
N THR A 263 22.83 6.95 -52.58
CA THR A 263 23.44 5.60 -52.74
C THR A 263 24.01 4.80 -51.56
N LYS A 264 24.19 5.36 -50.35
CA LYS A 264 24.73 4.65 -49.18
C LYS A 264 23.63 4.34 -48.15
N LYS A 265 23.66 3.15 -47.55
CA LYS A 265 22.72 2.79 -46.47
C LYS A 265 23.02 3.62 -45.22
N CYS A 266 22.07 4.47 -44.82
CA CYS A 266 22.13 5.27 -43.60
C CYS A 266 21.66 4.46 -42.39
N THR A 267 22.21 4.77 -41.21
CA THR A 267 21.77 4.22 -39.93
C THR A 267 20.30 4.55 -39.70
N GLN A 268 19.51 3.57 -39.24
CA GLN A 268 18.07 3.72 -38.96
C GLN A 268 17.76 3.50 -37.47
N GLY A 269 16.54 3.86 -37.06
CA GLY A 269 16.06 3.65 -35.68
C GLY A 269 16.59 4.66 -34.66
N LEU A 270 17.10 5.80 -35.12
CA LEU A 270 17.65 6.85 -34.25
C LEU A 270 16.52 7.75 -33.75
N ARG A 271 16.37 7.85 -32.43
CA ARG A 271 15.44 8.75 -31.75
C ARG A 271 16.01 10.17 -31.79
N ARG A 272 15.29 11.13 -32.36
CA ARG A 272 15.74 12.53 -32.56
C ARG A 272 14.63 13.51 -32.18
N PRO A 273 14.97 14.69 -31.64
CA PRO A 273 13.97 15.69 -31.32
C PRO A 273 13.30 16.21 -32.61
N PHE A 274 11.99 16.44 -32.56
CA PHE A 274 11.23 17.00 -33.67
C PHE A 274 10.54 18.33 -33.29
N GLY A 275 9.94 18.40 -32.10
CA GLY A 275 9.30 19.63 -31.61
C GLY A 275 8.43 19.39 -30.39
N VAL A 276 7.74 20.45 -29.94
CA VAL A 276 6.86 20.41 -28.78
C VAL A 276 5.53 21.09 -29.08
N ALA A 277 4.44 20.57 -28.53
CA ALA A 277 3.14 21.23 -28.51
C ALA A 277 2.79 21.57 -27.05
N VAL A 278 2.29 22.78 -26.80
CA VAL A 278 2.12 23.31 -25.44
C VAL A 278 0.82 24.09 -25.35
N MET A 279 0.01 23.82 -24.32
CA MET A 279 -1.23 24.55 -24.04
C MET A 279 -1.37 24.83 -22.54
N ASP A 280 -1.76 26.06 -22.20
CA ASP A 280 -2.15 26.43 -20.84
C ASP A 280 -3.54 25.88 -20.55
N ILE A 281 -3.66 25.05 -19.50
CA ILE A 281 -4.89 24.37 -19.10
C ILE A 281 -5.35 24.82 -17.72
N THR A 282 -4.77 25.89 -17.18
CA THR A 282 -5.00 26.38 -15.82
C THR A 282 -6.49 26.65 -15.55
N ASP A 283 -7.20 27.29 -16.48
CA ASP A 283 -8.62 27.62 -16.32
C ASP A 283 -9.53 26.38 -16.35
N ILE A 284 -9.12 25.33 -17.09
CA ILE A 284 -9.83 24.04 -17.15
C ILE A 284 -9.62 23.30 -15.81
N VAL A 285 -8.38 23.23 -15.33
CA VAL A 285 -8.04 22.55 -14.07
C VAL A 285 -8.68 23.25 -12.87
N LYS A 286 -8.76 24.60 -12.87
CA LYS A 286 -9.42 25.39 -11.81
C LYS A 286 -10.94 25.43 -11.92
N GLY A 287 -11.54 24.78 -12.92
CA GLY A 287 -13.00 24.77 -13.13
C GLY A 287 -13.60 26.13 -13.49
N LYS A 288 -12.78 27.10 -13.96
CA LYS A 288 -13.23 28.44 -14.39
C LYS A 288 -13.74 28.44 -15.82
N ALA A 289 -13.28 27.50 -16.64
CA ALA A 289 -13.77 27.27 -17.99
C ALA A 289 -14.63 26.00 -18.01
N GLU A 290 -15.79 26.06 -18.69
CA GLU A 290 -16.61 24.85 -18.93
C GLU A 290 -15.78 23.79 -19.66
N SER A 291 -15.61 22.64 -19.00
CA SER A 291 -14.94 21.45 -19.53
C SER A 291 -15.98 20.50 -20.12
N ASP A 292 -16.55 20.92 -21.24
CA ASP A 292 -17.49 20.10 -21.99
C ASP A 292 -16.74 19.03 -22.82
N GLU A 293 -17.23 17.80 -22.80
CA GLU A 293 -16.61 16.62 -23.43
C GLU A 293 -16.50 16.74 -24.96
N GLU A 294 -17.34 17.58 -25.56
CA GLU A 294 -17.40 17.83 -26.99
C GLU A 294 -16.48 18.99 -27.43
N LYS A 295 -16.02 19.81 -26.49
CA LYS A 295 -15.22 21.00 -26.81
C LYS A 295 -13.80 20.62 -27.20
N GLN A 296 -13.48 20.79 -28.48
CA GLN A 296 -12.15 20.51 -29.01
C GLN A 296 -11.20 21.69 -28.80
N HIS A 297 -10.03 21.40 -28.26
CA HIS A 297 -8.94 22.33 -28.05
C HIS A 297 -7.80 22.02 -29.02
N PHE A 298 -7.29 23.05 -29.69
CA PHE A 298 -6.13 22.94 -30.58
C PHE A 298 -4.85 23.33 -29.83
N ILE A 299 -3.90 22.39 -29.76
CA ILE A 299 -2.58 22.60 -29.17
C ILE A 299 -1.58 22.83 -30.31
N PRO A 300 -1.04 24.06 -30.45
CA PRO A 300 -0.13 24.41 -31.54
C PRO A 300 1.21 23.67 -31.44
N PHE A 301 1.67 23.12 -32.55
CA PHE A 301 2.98 22.49 -32.67
C PHE A 301 4.08 23.51 -32.98
N HIS A 302 5.21 23.38 -32.27
CA HIS A 302 6.40 24.22 -32.45
C HIS A 302 7.60 23.31 -32.80
N PRO A 303 8.12 23.38 -34.04
CA PRO A 303 9.25 22.55 -34.46
C PRO A 303 10.56 23.02 -33.81
N VAL A 304 11.50 22.09 -33.65
CA VAL A 304 12.89 22.44 -33.33
C VAL A 304 13.54 23.06 -34.57
N THR A 305 13.84 24.36 -34.52
CA THR A 305 14.36 25.14 -35.66
C THR A 305 15.89 25.22 -35.70
N ALA A 306 16.56 25.15 -34.55
CA ALA A 306 18.01 25.19 -34.44
C ALA A 306 18.60 23.81 -34.09
N GLU A 307 19.73 23.46 -34.69
CA GLU A 307 20.40 22.15 -34.49
C GLU A 307 20.87 21.91 -33.02
N ASN A 308 20.98 22.98 -32.22
CA ASN A 308 21.37 22.93 -30.80
C ASN A 308 20.20 23.18 -29.82
N ASP A 309 18.96 23.29 -30.29
CA ASP A 309 17.82 23.52 -29.38
C ASP A 309 17.34 22.18 -28.78
N PHE A 310 17.32 22.12 -27.45
CA PHE A 310 16.80 20.98 -26.68
C PHE A 310 15.28 21.08 -26.50
N LEU A 311 14.58 19.95 -26.44
CA LEU A 311 13.12 19.93 -26.24
C LEU A 311 12.70 20.68 -24.97
N HIS A 312 13.41 20.48 -23.86
CA HIS A 312 13.15 21.17 -22.59
C HIS A 312 13.36 22.69 -22.69
N SER A 313 14.42 23.14 -23.36
CA SER A 313 14.65 24.57 -23.60
C SER A 313 13.58 25.20 -24.50
N LEU A 314 13.08 24.45 -25.48
CA LEU A 314 11.99 24.89 -26.34
C LEU A 314 10.67 25.04 -25.55
N LEU A 315 10.37 24.13 -24.60
CA LEU A 315 9.22 24.28 -23.71
C LEU A 315 9.26 25.62 -22.95
N GLY A 316 10.42 25.96 -22.37
CA GLY A 316 10.59 27.26 -21.68
C GLY A 316 10.33 28.47 -22.59
N LYS A 317 10.84 28.44 -23.84
CA LYS A 317 10.63 29.51 -24.83
C LYS A 317 9.15 29.60 -25.28
N VAL A 318 8.49 28.47 -25.51
CA VAL A 318 7.10 28.42 -26.01
C VAL A 318 6.09 28.81 -24.92
N THR A 319 6.36 28.50 -23.66
CA THR A 319 5.51 28.95 -22.54
C THR A 319 5.53 30.48 -22.36
N THR A 320 6.55 31.17 -22.88
CA THR A 320 6.72 32.62 -22.79
C THR A 320 6.30 33.38 -24.06
N PHE A 321 6.40 32.76 -25.25
CA PHE A 321 6.05 33.38 -26.54
C PHE A 321 4.99 32.59 -27.30
N LYS A 322 3.84 33.22 -27.63
CA LYS A 322 2.84 32.64 -28.55
C LYS A 322 3.26 32.90 -30.00
N GLY A 323 3.92 31.92 -30.62
CA GLY A 323 4.24 31.95 -32.06
C GLY A 323 3.08 31.45 -32.92
N ASP A 324 3.14 31.72 -34.22
CA ASP A 324 2.20 31.17 -35.20
C ASP A 324 2.62 29.72 -35.57
N SER A 325 1.67 28.79 -35.53
CA SER A 325 1.91 27.33 -35.65
C SER A 325 1.73 26.80 -37.06
N GLY A 326 1.42 27.67 -38.03
CA GLY A 326 1.23 27.27 -39.43
C GLY A 326 0.14 26.20 -39.60
N GLY A 327 -0.83 26.14 -38.67
CA GLY A 327 -1.94 25.18 -38.65
C GLY A 327 -1.57 23.74 -38.26
N GLN A 328 -0.34 23.47 -37.80
CA GLN A 328 0.05 22.13 -37.33
C GLN A 328 -0.13 22.01 -35.81
N GLY A 329 -0.65 20.88 -35.34
CA GLY A 329 -0.93 20.71 -33.91
C GLY A 329 -1.73 19.47 -33.55
N LEU A 330 -2.15 19.41 -32.30
CA LEU A 330 -2.91 18.31 -31.70
C LEU A 330 -4.31 18.80 -31.32
N TRP A 331 -5.34 18.05 -31.69
CA TRP A 331 -6.71 18.27 -31.24
C TRP A 331 -7.05 17.35 -30.08
N VAL A 332 -7.42 17.94 -28.94
CA VAL A 332 -7.77 17.21 -27.72
C VAL A 332 -9.12 17.66 -27.16
N THR A 333 -9.82 16.75 -26.48
CA THR A 333 -10.94 17.08 -25.59
C THR A 333 -10.51 16.75 -24.17
N MET A 334 -10.86 17.60 -23.19
CA MET A 334 -10.36 17.50 -21.82
C MET A 334 -11.50 17.68 -20.82
N LYS A 335 -11.53 16.85 -19.78
CA LYS A 335 -12.54 16.95 -18.70
C LYS A 335 -11.90 16.70 -17.34
N MET A 336 -12.18 17.58 -16.39
CA MET A 336 -11.82 17.36 -14.98
C MET A 336 -12.82 16.41 -14.34
N LEU A 337 -12.31 15.34 -13.72
CA LEU A 337 -13.08 14.32 -13.03
C LEU A 337 -12.68 14.33 -11.55
N VAL A 338 -13.65 14.09 -10.68
CA VAL A 338 -13.46 14.05 -9.23
C VAL A 338 -13.52 12.61 -8.76
N GLY A 339 -12.57 12.20 -7.93
CA GLY A 339 -12.43 10.85 -7.40
C GLY A 339 -11.14 10.16 -7.82
N ASP A 340 -10.87 9.02 -7.19
CA ASP A 340 -9.81 8.12 -7.61
C ASP A 340 -10.19 7.36 -8.91
N ILE A 341 -9.26 6.56 -9.45
CA ILE A 341 -9.51 5.83 -10.70
C ILE A 341 -10.64 4.80 -10.59
N ILE A 342 -10.88 4.23 -9.41
CA ILE A 342 -11.90 3.21 -9.18
C ILE A 342 -13.27 3.88 -9.18
N GLN A 343 -13.39 5.00 -8.48
CA GLN A 343 -14.58 5.85 -8.44
C GLN A 343 -14.88 6.42 -9.83
N ILE A 344 -13.88 6.98 -10.51
CA ILE A 344 -14.07 7.56 -11.86
C ILE A 344 -14.58 6.53 -12.85
N ARG A 345 -14.07 5.29 -12.82
CA ARG A 345 -14.56 4.19 -13.67
C ARG A 345 -16.00 3.80 -13.37
N LYS A 346 -16.45 3.97 -12.12
CA LYS A 346 -17.83 3.70 -11.70
C LYS A 346 -18.78 4.84 -12.08
N ASP A 347 -18.36 6.08 -11.86
CA ASP A 347 -19.18 7.28 -12.05
C ASP A 347 -19.23 7.72 -13.53
N TYR A 348 -18.15 7.46 -14.29
CA TYR A 348 -18.00 7.84 -15.70
C TYR A 348 -17.57 6.66 -16.61
N PRO A 349 -18.30 5.53 -16.63
CA PRO A 349 -17.92 4.34 -17.40
C PRO A 349 -17.90 4.56 -18.92
N HIS A 350 -18.60 5.59 -19.42
CA HIS A 350 -18.63 5.97 -20.83
C HIS A 350 -17.35 6.71 -21.27
N LEU A 351 -16.64 7.34 -20.32
CA LEU A 351 -15.37 8.03 -20.57
C LEU A 351 -14.18 7.14 -20.29
N VAL A 352 -14.19 6.51 -19.10
CA VAL A 352 -13.05 5.79 -18.55
C VAL A 352 -13.43 4.33 -18.36
N ASP A 353 -12.90 3.50 -19.25
CA ASP A 353 -13.04 2.04 -19.18
C ASP A 353 -11.77 1.38 -18.60
N ARG A 354 -11.72 0.05 -18.64
CA ARG A 354 -10.55 -0.72 -18.18
C ARG A 354 -9.34 -0.59 -19.11
N THR A 355 -9.54 -0.20 -20.37
CA THR A 355 -8.47 -0.06 -21.38
C THR A 355 -7.87 1.35 -21.42
N THR A 356 -8.56 2.31 -20.80
CA THR A 356 -8.12 3.70 -20.70
C THR A 356 -6.81 3.78 -19.93
N VAL A 357 -5.80 4.42 -20.54
CA VAL A 357 -4.47 4.54 -19.98
C VAL A 357 -4.49 5.47 -18.77
N VAL A 358 -3.78 5.10 -17.71
CA VAL A 358 -3.67 5.88 -16.49
C VAL A 358 -2.23 6.37 -16.36
N ALA A 359 -2.05 7.68 -16.35
CA ALA A 359 -0.75 8.33 -16.13
C ALA A 359 -0.77 8.96 -14.73
N ARG A 360 0.01 8.41 -13.81
CA ARG A 360 0.00 8.86 -12.41
C ARG A 360 0.84 10.14 -12.24
N LYS A 361 0.62 10.87 -11.15
CA LYS A 361 1.51 11.96 -10.72
C LYS A 361 2.91 11.40 -10.36
N LEU A 362 3.99 12.10 -10.69
CA LEU A 362 5.37 11.67 -10.35
C LEU A 362 5.66 11.68 -8.84
N GLY A 363 4.84 12.39 -8.05
CA GLY A 363 4.91 12.43 -6.60
C GLY A 363 3.66 11.84 -5.95
N PHE A 364 3.66 11.77 -4.62
CA PHE A 364 2.48 11.32 -3.88
C PHE A 364 1.27 12.27 -4.06
N PRO A 365 0.04 11.70 -4.12
CA PRO A 365 -1.16 12.47 -3.86
C PRO A 365 -1.19 12.94 -2.41
N GLU A 366 -2.07 13.90 -2.11
CA GLU A 366 -2.25 14.37 -0.72
C GLU A 366 -2.84 13.28 0.19
N ILE A 367 -3.56 12.32 -0.40
CA ILE A 367 -4.15 11.18 0.28
C ILE A 367 -3.75 9.93 -0.51
N ILE A 368 -3.11 8.98 0.17
CA ILE A 368 -2.81 7.64 -0.36
C ILE A 368 -3.91 6.71 0.15
N MET A 369 -4.57 6.01 -0.76
CA MET A 369 -5.65 5.10 -0.39
C MET A 369 -5.10 3.81 0.24
N PRO A 370 -5.83 3.22 1.21
CA PRO A 370 -5.54 1.88 1.73
C PRO A 370 -5.27 0.87 0.61
N GLY A 371 -4.11 0.20 0.64
CA GLY A 371 -3.73 -0.83 -0.35
C GLY A 371 -3.13 -0.32 -1.66
N ASP A 372 -3.02 0.99 -1.89
CA ASP A 372 -2.26 1.54 -3.03
C ASP A 372 -0.77 1.60 -2.69
N VAL A 373 -0.03 0.57 -3.11
CA VAL A 373 1.42 0.47 -2.91
C VAL A 373 2.13 1.24 -4.02
N ARG A 374 2.84 2.31 -3.66
CA ARG A 374 3.46 3.23 -4.62
C ARG A 374 4.99 3.26 -4.49
N ASN A 375 5.62 2.13 -4.80
CA ASN A 375 7.09 2.00 -4.81
C ASN A 375 7.67 2.30 -6.20
N ASP A 376 7.23 3.40 -6.83
CA ASP A 376 7.71 3.79 -8.15
C ASP A 376 9.09 4.44 -8.04
N ILE A 377 10.04 3.97 -8.86
CA ILE A 377 11.36 4.59 -9.03
C ILE A 377 11.35 5.37 -10.34
N TYR A 378 11.50 6.68 -10.29
CA TYR A 378 11.69 7.48 -11.50
C TYR A 378 13.15 7.86 -11.67
N ILE A 379 13.69 7.60 -12.85
CA ILE A 379 15.07 7.93 -13.23
C ILE A 379 14.99 8.94 -14.38
N THR A 380 15.60 10.10 -14.18
CA THR A 380 15.71 11.14 -15.20
C THR A 380 17.13 11.24 -15.70
N LEU A 381 17.35 11.01 -16.99
CA LEU A 381 18.61 11.28 -17.65
C LEU A 381 18.72 12.80 -17.85
N LEU A 382 19.58 13.49 -17.10
CA LEU A 382 19.67 14.95 -17.15
C LEU A 382 20.55 15.40 -18.31
N GLN A 383 21.86 15.23 -18.16
CA GLN A 383 22.85 15.75 -19.08
C GLN A 383 24.15 14.95 -19.04
N GLY A 384 24.98 15.13 -20.05
CA GLY A 384 26.32 14.56 -20.13
C GLY A 384 27.33 15.56 -20.65
N ASP A 385 28.61 15.35 -20.35
CA ASP A 385 29.74 16.09 -20.91
C ASP A 385 30.81 15.11 -21.36
N PHE A 386 30.97 14.96 -22.67
CA PHE A 386 31.88 13.98 -23.27
C PHE A 386 32.73 14.65 -24.33
N ASP A 387 33.99 14.93 -24.00
CA ASP A 387 34.90 15.62 -24.92
C ASP A 387 35.73 14.64 -25.75
N LYS A 388 35.98 15.01 -27.00
CA LYS A 388 36.75 14.25 -27.99
C LYS A 388 37.96 15.06 -28.43
N TYR A 389 38.94 15.16 -27.53
CA TYR A 389 40.14 16.00 -27.65
C TYR A 389 40.96 15.90 -28.95
N ASN A 390 40.86 14.79 -29.70
CA ASN A 390 41.69 14.54 -30.89
C ASN A 390 40.94 14.62 -32.23
N LYS A 391 39.65 15.01 -32.28
CA LYS A 391 38.91 15.16 -33.56
C LYS A 391 38.06 16.43 -33.56
N THR A 392 37.91 17.05 -34.73
CA THR A 392 37.12 18.27 -34.94
C THR A 392 35.61 18.10 -34.76
N THR A 393 35.08 16.88 -34.93
CA THR A 393 33.64 16.59 -34.82
C THR A 393 33.30 15.82 -33.53
N GLN A 394 32.28 16.32 -32.83
CA GLN A 394 31.74 15.71 -31.61
C GLN A 394 31.01 14.39 -31.90
N ARG A 395 30.74 13.59 -30.86
CA ARG A 395 30.02 12.32 -30.99
C ARG A 395 28.51 12.58 -30.95
N ASN A 396 27.76 11.92 -31.83
CA ASN A 396 26.33 11.75 -31.63
C ASN A 396 26.15 10.67 -30.57
N MET A 397 25.67 11.06 -29.39
CA MET A 397 25.65 10.18 -28.23
C MET A 397 24.29 9.55 -28.02
N GLU A 398 24.30 8.25 -27.75
CA GLU A 398 23.17 7.47 -27.26
C GLU A 398 23.53 6.91 -25.89
N VAL A 399 22.66 7.12 -24.90
CA VAL A 399 22.73 6.47 -23.60
C VAL A 399 21.84 5.25 -23.64
N ILE A 400 22.40 4.11 -23.27
CA ILE A 400 21.70 2.84 -23.16
C ILE A 400 21.58 2.52 -21.68
N MET A 401 20.37 2.55 -21.14
CA MET A 401 20.07 2.25 -19.74
C MET A 401 19.48 0.85 -19.62
N CYS A 402 19.97 0.08 -18.65
CA CYS A 402 19.41 -1.23 -18.30
C CYS A 402 19.45 -1.43 -16.79
N VAL A 403 18.49 -2.20 -16.28
CA VAL A 403 18.48 -2.68 -14.89
C VAL A 403 19.20 -4.01 -14.87
N CYS A 404 20.21 -4.15 -14.02
CA CYS A 404 21.03 -5.36 -13.93
C CYS A 404 20.98 -5.94 -12.53
N ALA A 405 21.05 -7.28 -12.43
CA ALA A 405 21.27 -7.97 -11.18
C ALA A 405 22.76 -7.91 -10.77
N GLU A 406 23.07 -8.36 -9.56
CA GLU A 406 24.42 -8.39 -8.99
C GLU A 406 25.43 -9.17 -9.86
N ASP A 407 24.96 -10.21 -10.57
CA ASP A 407 25.76 -11.01 -11.49
C ASP A 407 26.01 -10.33 -12.86
N GLY A 408 25.44 -9.13 -13.09
CA GLY A 408 25.56 -8.35 -14.32
C GLY A 408 24.54 -8.69 -15.40
N LYS A 409 23.63 -9.64 -15.17
CA LYS A 409 22.55 -9.96 -16.12
C LYS A 409 21.48 -8.87 -16.12
N THR A 410 21.01 -8.52 -17.32
CA THR A 410 19.94 -7.53 -17.51
C THR A 410 18.58 -8.14 -17.18
N LEU A 411 17.80 -7.46 -16.33
CA LEU A 411 16.43 -7.82 -16.03
C LEU A 411 15.51 -7.50 -17.21
N SER A 412 14.63 -8.45 -17.54
CA SER A 412 13.65 -8.27 -18.61
C SER A 412 12.48 -7.39 -18.15
N ASN A 413 11.99 -6.51 -19.03
CA ASN A 413 10.74 -5.76 -18.82
C ASN A 413 10.72 -4.88 -17.56
N ALA A 414 11.88 -4.38 -17.12
CA ALA A 414 12.04 -3.61 -15.88
C ALA A 414 11.87 -2.09 -16.06
N ILE A 415 11.81 -1.58 -17.29
CA ILE A 415 11.77 -0.14 -17.59
C ILE A 415 10.49 0.21 -18.34
N CYS A 416 9.79 1.25 -17.88
CA CYS A 416 8.60 1.82 -18.53
C CYS A 416 8.89 3.28 -18.92
N VAL A 417 8.83 3.60 -20.22
CA VAL A 417 9.11 4.96 -20.72
C VAL A 417 7.93 5.91 -20.50
N GLY A 418 6.72 5.37 -20.47
CA GLY A 418 5.51 6.11 -20.22
C GLY A 418 4.32 5.19 -20.00
N ALA A 419 3.23 5.75 -19.48
CA ALA A 419 1.94 5.09 -19.39
C ALA A 419 1.44 4.71 -20.79
N GLY A 420 0.90 3.51 -20.92
CA GLY A 420 0.34 2.98 -22.18
C GLY A 420 1.34 2.26 -23.09
N ASP A 421 2.64 2.26 -22.79
CA ASP A 421 3.64 1.46 -23.52
C ASP A 421 3.98 0.17 -22.77
N LYS A 422 4.52 -0.81 -23.49
CA LYS A 422 4.94 -2.09 -22.90
C LYS A 422 6.27 -1.91 -22.16
N PRO A 423 6.46 -2.55 -20.99
CA PRO A 423 7.75 -2.54 -20.31
C PRO A 423 8.86 -3.11 -21.20
N MET A 424 10.08 -2.61 -21.04
CA MET A 424 11.25 -2.98 -21.84
C MET A 424 12.47 -3.28 -20.97
N SER A 425 13.42 -4.06 -21.50
CA SER A 425 14.64 -4.45 -20.78
C SER A 425 15.78 -3.42 -20.91
N GLU A 426 15.79 -2.68 -22.02
CA GLU A 426 16.84 -1.72 -22.35
C GLU A 426 16.21 -0.45 -22.92
N TYR A 427 16.51 0.69 -22.30
CA TYR A 427 16.07 1.99 -22.77
C TYR A 427 17.19 2.72 -23.51
N ARG A 428 16.84 3.43 -24.59
CA ARG A 428 17.79 4.20 -25.42
C ARG A 428 17.38 5.65 -25.53
N SER A 429 18.27 6.57 -25.19
CA SER A 429 18.00 8.01 -25.20
C SER A 429 17.82 8.59 -26.60
N VAL A 430 17.31 9.82 -26.66
CA VAL A 430 17.41 10.68 -27.85
C VAL A 430 18.88 10.97 -28.19
N VAL A 431 19.16 11.05 -29.49
CA VAL A 431 20.49 11.33 -30.04
C VAL A 431 20.50 12.74 -30.63
N TYR A 432 21.31 13.61 -30.02
CA TYR A 432 21.58 14.95 -30.52
C TYR A 432 22.79 14.95 -31.46
N TYR A 433 22.69 15.69 -32.57
CA TYR A 433 23.71 15.70 -33.61
C TYR A 433 24.91 16.56 -33.19
N GLN A 434 26.07 15.93 -33.02
CA GLN A 434 27.35 16.58 -32.69
C GLN A 434 27.31 17.57 -31.50
N VAL A 435 26.46 17.31 -30.51
CA VAL A 435 26.37 18.12 -29.30
C VAL A 435 27.33 17.56 -28.25
N LYS A 436 28.27 18.38 -27.78
CA LYS A 436 29.23 18.01 -26.71
C LYS A 436 28.53 17.76 -25.36
N GLN A 437 27.57 18.62 -25.02
CA GLN A 437 26.84 18.59 -23.76
C GLN A 437 25.34 18.32 -23.99
N PRO A 438 24.96 17.08 -24.35
CA PRO A 438 23.55 16.76 -24.56
C PRO A 438 22.77 16.89 -23.25
N ARG A 439 21.59 17.51 -23.34
CA ARG A 439 20.61 17.59 -22.26
C ARG A 439 19.39 16.77 -22.67
N TRP A 440 19.26 15.58 -22.10
CA TRP A 440 18.17 14.67 -22.44
C TRP A 440 16.88 15.09 -21.75
N MET A 441 16.92 15.29 -20.43
CA MET A 441 15.74 15.53 -19.58
C MET A 441 14.64 14.48 -19.85
N GLU A 442 15.06 13.22 -20.03
CA GLU A 442 14.15 12.10 -20.29
C GLU A 442 13.93 11.31 -19.00
N THR A 443 12.69 11.26 -18.53
CA THR A 443 12.28 10.50 -17.33
C THR A 443 11.70 9.16 -17.73
N VAL A 444 12.17 8.09 -17.10
CA VAL A 444 11.67 6.73 -17.23
C VAL A 444 11.35 6.15 -15.84
N LYS A 445 10.37 5.26 -15.78
CA LYS A 445 10.04 4.51 -14.57
C LYS A 445 10.77 3.17 -14.55
N VAL A 446 11.38 2.82 -13.43
CA VAL A 446 11.94 1.50 -13.15
C VAL A 446 10.94 0.75 -12.30
N ALA A 447 10.38 -0.33 -12.85
CA ALA A 447 9.35 -1.16 -12.23
C ALA A 447 9.98 -2.50 -11.81
N VAL A 448 10.45 -2.57 -10.58
CA VAL A 448 11.10 -3.76 -10.01
C VAL A 448 10.54 -4.01 -8.60
N PRO A 449 10.29 -5.27 -8.20
CA PRO A 449 9.89 -5.59 -6.83
C PRO A 449 10.90 -5.08 -5.80
N ILE A 450 10.40 -4.62 -4.65
CA ILE A 450 11.26 -4.07 -3.57
C ILE A 450 12.24 -5.12 -3.02
N GLU A 451 11.85 -6.40 -3.01
CA GLU A 451 12.67 -7.52 -2.56
C GLU A 451 13.97 -7.65 -3.36
N ASP A 452 13.92 -7.31 -4.65
CA ASP A 452 15.08 -7.38 -5.55
C ASP A 452 15.96 -6.12 -5.47
N MET A 453 15.51 -5.02 -4.85
CA MET A 453 16.23 -3.74 -4.85
C MET A 453 17.65 -3.83 -4.29
N GLN A 454 17.89 -4.75 -3.36
CA GLN A 454 19.20 -4.94 -2.73
C GLN A 454 20.24 -5.51 -3.70
N ARG A 455 19.78 -6.26 -4.70
CA ARG A 455 20.61 -7.06 -5.60
C ARG A 455 20.65 -6.50 -7.02
N ILE A 456 20.16 -5.27 -7.21
CA ILE A 456 20.10 -4.64 -8.52
C ILE A 456 20.82 -3.30 -8.56
N HIS A 457 21.29 -2.94 -9.74
CA HIS A 457 21.86 -1.65 -10.05
C HIS A 457 21.46 -1.21 -11.45
N LEU A 458 21.50 0.10 -11.67
CA LEU A 458 21.32 0.68 -13.00
C LEU A 458 22.67 0.78 -13.70
N ARG A 459 22.73 0.33 -14.95
CA ARG A 459 23.91 0.46 -15.81
C ARG A 459 23.58 1.33 -17.02
N PHE A 460 24.44 2.30 -17.27
CA PHE A 460 24.38 3.25 -18.36
C PHE A 460 25.58 3.05 -19.28
N MET A 461 25.33 2.67 -20.53
CA MET A 461 26.37 2.50 -21.54
C MET A 461 26.32 3.66 -22.53
N PHE A 462 27.48 4.19 -22.89
CA PHE A 462 27.59 5.31 -23.84
C PHE A 462 28.09 4.82 -25.19
N ARG A 463 27.30 5.08 -26.24
CA ARG A 463 27.60 4.68 -27.62
C ARG A 463 27.61 5.88 -28.56
N HIS A 464 28.57 5.89 -29.49
CA HIS A 464 28.53 6.83 -30.61
C HIS A 464 27.65 6.25 -31.72
N ARG A 465 26.69 7.04 -32.20
CA ARG A 465 25.87 6.69 -33.36
C ARG A 465 26.36 7.39 -34.62
N SER A 466 26.79 6.62 -35.62
CA SER A 466 27.25 7.15 -36.91
C SER A 466 26.07 7.36 -37.86
N SER A 467 26.14 8.35 -38.75
CA SER A 467 25.13 8.54 -39.81
C SER A 467 25.13 7.39 -40.84
N LEU A 468 26.27 6.71 -41.01
CA LEU A 468 26.46 5.60 -41.96
C LEU A 468 26.30 4.25 -41.27
N GLU A 469 25.43 3.38 -41.81
CA GLU A 469 25.08 2.10 -41.18
C GLU A 469 26.31 1.18 -41.00
N SER A 470 27.19 1.14 -42.00
CA SER A 470 28.40 0.29 -41.96
C SER A 470 29.39 0.71 -40.89
N LYS A 471 29.49 2.02 -40.60
CA LYS A 471 30.32 2.53 -39.50
C LYS A 471 29.64 2.30 -38.16
N ASP A 472 28.34 2.57 -38.07
CA ASP A 472 27.54 2.42 -36.84
C ASP A 472 27.55 0.99 -36.29
N LYS A 473 27.47 -0.03 -37.17
CA LYS A 473 27.56 -1.44 -36.78
C LYS A 473 28.91 -1.81 -36.16
N GLY A 474 29.98 -1.12 -36.52
CA GLY A 474 31.32 -1.32 -35.97
C GLY A 474 31.59 -0.51 -34.69
N GLU A 475 30.74 0.45 -34.35
CA GLU A 475 30.89 1.26 -33.13
C GLU A 475 30.59 0.43 -31.89
N LYS A 476 31.55 0.39 -30.96
CA LYS A 476 31.41 -0.24 -29.64
C LYS A 476 31.04 0.80 -28.59
N ASN A 477 30.52 0.33 -27.46
CA ASN A 477 30.35 1.17 -26.28
C ASN A 477 31.74 1.64 -25.81
N PHE A 478 31.86 2.93 -25.54
CA PHE A 478 33.16 3.56 -25.29
C PHE A 478 33.36 3.98 -23.83
N ALA A 479 32.28 4.06 -23.07
CA ALA A 479 32.27 4.39 -21.65
C ALA A 479 31.02 3.79 -21.00
N MET A 480 31.04 3.69 -19.67
CA MET A 480 29.87 3.29 -18.88
C MET A 480 29.82 4.01 -17.53
N SER A 481 28.62 4.14 -16.97
CA SER A 481 28.39 4.55 -15.58
C SER A 481 27.37 3.61 -14.92
N TYR A 482 27.40 3.49 -13.60
CA TYR A 482 26.42 2.69 -12.87
C TYR A 482 26.07 3.33 -11.53
N VAL A 483 24.92 2.94 -10.96
CA VAL A 483 24.52 3.31 -9.61
C VAL A 483 23.73 2.17 -8.98
N LYS A 484 24.03 1.81 -7.73
CA LYS A 484 23.23 0.85 -6.96
C LYS A 484 21.96 1.55 -6.46
N LEU A 485 20.81 0.88 -6.55
CA LEU A 485 19.54 1.44 -6.06
C LEU A 485 19.42 1.36 -4.53
N MET A 486 20.20 0.47 -3.91
CA MET A 486 20.34 0.38 -2.46
C MET A 486 21.83 0.37 -2.09
N LYS A 487 22.19 1.09 -1.04
CA LYS A 487 23.52 1.08 -0.42
C LYS A 487 23.71 -0.21 0.40
N GLU A 488 24.96 -0.48 0.77
CA GLU A 488 25.31 -1.69 1.55
C GLU A 488 24.78 -1.66 2.99
N ASP A 489 24.43 -0.48 3.50
CA ASP A 489 23.80 -0.28 4.82
C ASP A 489 22.27 -0.55 4.82
N GLY A 490 21.69 -0.96 3.69
CA GLY A 490 20.26 -1.21 3.57
C GLY A 490 19.44 0.02 3.16
N THR A 491 20.07 1.20 3.02
CA THR A 491 19.36 2.44 2.69
C THR A 491 19.22 2.59 1.17
N THR A 492 18.08 3.09 0.71
CA THR A 492 17.86 3.32 -0.73
C THR A 492 18.66 4.51 -1.22
N LEU A 493 18.86 4.56 -2.54
CA LEU A 493 19.42 5.71 -3.23
C LEU A 493 18.61 6.98 -2.91
N GLN A 494 19.28 8.04 -2.47
CA GLN A 494 18.63 9.30 -2.10
C GLN A 494 18.00 9.98 -3.31
N ASP A 495 16.89 10.68 -3.08
CA ASP A 495 16.24 11.50 -4.09
C ASP A 495 17.08 12.71 -4.47
N GLY A 496 16.97 13.12 -5.73
CA GLY A 496 17.60 14.33 -6.23
C GLY A 496 18.67 14.05 -7.27
N TYR A 497 19.71 14.89 -7.28
CA TYR A 497 20.72 14.96 -8.33
C TYR A 497 21.93 14.08 -8.01
N HIS A 498 22.37 13.27 -8.99
CA HIS A 498 23.53 12.39 -8.87
C HIS A 498 24.51 12.62 -10.01
N GLU A 499 25.76 12.94 -9.69
CA GLU A 499 26.86 12.99 -10.66
C GLU A 499 27.66 11.69 -10.63
N LEU A 500 27.49 10.88 -11.67
CA LEU A 500 28.07 9.55 -11.76
C LEU A 500 29.48 9.60 -12.34
N ALA A 501 30.33 8.69 -11.86
CA ALA A 501 31.64 8.46 -12.43
C ALA A 501 31.52 7.79 -13.81
N VAL A 502 32.26 8.30 -14.80
CA VAL A 502 32.30 7.73 -16.15
C VAL A 502 33.52 6.81 -16.26
N LEU A 503 33.28 5.51 -16.41
CA LEU A 503 34.30 4.47 -16.53
C LEU A 503 34.64 4.21 -18.00
N LYS A 504 35.94 4.04 -18.31
CA LYS A 504 36.47 3.76 -19.65
C LYS A 504 37.35 2.51 -19.64
N GLY A 505 37.30 1.71 -20.70
CA GLY A 505 38.06 0.47 -20.86
C GLY A 505 37.52 -0.38 -22.02
N ASP A 506 37.74 -1.69 -21.98
CA ASP A 506 37.20 -2.61 -23.00
C ASP A 506 35.70 -2.85 -22.81
N SER A 507 34.95 -2.92 -23.92
CA SER A 507 33.49 -3.04 -23.92
C SER A 507 33.01 -4.30 -23.19
N LYS A 508 33.74 -5.42 -23.30
CA LYS A 508 33.39 -6.67 -22.59
C LYS A 508 33.55 -6.53 -21.08
N LYS A 509 34.54 -5.75 -20.64
CA LYS A 509 34.78 -5.48 -19.22
C LYS A 509 33.77 -4.51 -18.62
N MET A 510 33.18 -3.63 -19.44
CA MET A 510 32.07 -2.77 -19.00
C MET A 510 30.76 -3.53 -18.77
N GLU A 511 30.62 -4.74 -19.32
CA GLU A 511 29.45 -5.61 -19.10
C GLU A 511 29.63 -6.53 -17.88
N ASP A 512 30.86 -6.72 -17.41
CA ASP A 512 31.23 -7.59 -16.29
C ASP A 512 31.04 -6.86 -14.94
N ALA A 513 29.98 -7.22 -14.22
CA ALA A 513 29.63 -6.62 -12.92
C ALA A 513 30.77 -6.71 -11.90
N SER A 514 31.51 -7.81 -11.88
CA SER A 514 32.64 -7.98 -10.97
C SER A 514 33.77 -6.97 -11.22
N ALA A 515 33.89 -6.46 -12.45
CA ALA A 515 34.94 -5.52 -12.83
C ALA A 515 34.63 -4.06 -12.47
N TYR A 516 33.35 -3.66 -12.50
CA TYR A 516 32.96 -2.28 -12.23
C TYR A 516 32.31 -2.05 -10.87
N LEU A 517 31.67 -3.04 -10.24
CA LEU A 517 31.02 -2.86 -8.93
C LEU A 517 32.03 -2.55 -7.81
N THR A 518 33.31 -2.86 -8.02
CA THR A 518 34.42 -2.56 -7.11
C THR A 518 34.96 -1.13 -7.24
N LEU A 519 34.52 -0.37 -8.26
CA LEU A 519 34.95 1.00 -8.53
C LEU A 519 33.96 2.01 -7.94
N PRO A 520 34.32 3.28 -7.72
CA PRO A 520 33.37 4.27 -7.23
C PRO A 520 32.30 4.59 -8.30
N SER A 521 31.02 4.58 -7.91
CA SER A 521 29.88 4.96 -8.76
C SER A 521 29.71 6.47 -8.92
N TYR A 522 30.21 7.26 -7.97
CA TYR A 522 30.09 8.72 -7.92
C TYR A 522 31.39 9.43 -8.26
N ARG A 523 31.27 10.64 -8.82
CA ARG A 523 32.42 11.50 -9.05
C ARG A 523 32.91 12.09 -7.72
N HIS A 524 34.12 11.73 -7.29
CA HIS A 524 34.77 12.41 -6.17
C HIS A 524 35.25 13.80 -6.59
N HIS A 525 34.73 14.85 -5.94
CA HIS A 525 35.35 16.17 -5.94
C HIS A 525 36.60 16.10 -5.05
N MET A 526 37.79 15.90 -5.63
CA MET A 526 39.02 16.19 -4.90
C MET A 526 39.19 17.71 -4.82
N GLU A 527 39.13 18.28 -3.61
CA GLU A 527 39.65 19.61 -3.34
C GLU A 527 41.16 19.60 -3.64
N ASN A 528 41.54 20.23 -4.77
CA ASN A 528 42.93 20.42 -5.13
C ASN A 528 43.62 21.37 -4.13
N LYS A 529 44.18 20.83 -3.06
CA LYS A 529 45.36 21.42 -2.41
C LYS A 529 46.60 20.72 -2.95
N GLY A 530 47.22 21.39 -3.92
CA GLY A 530 48.62 21.23 -4.35
C GLY A 530 49.20 19.83 -4.27
N ALA A 531 48.95 18.99 -5.28
CA ALA A 531 49.81 17.86 -5.55
C ALA A 531 50.06 17.77 -7.06
N THR A 532 51.34 17.75 -7.40
CA THR A 532 51.91 17.57 -8.73
C THR A 532 51.28 16.38 -9.47
N LEU A 533 51.13 16.53 -10.79
CA LEU A 533 50.61 15.51 -11.72
C LEU A 533 51.28 14.14 -11.52
N SER A 534 50.68 13.28 -10.71
CA SER A 534 50.96 11.85 -10.71
C SER A 534 49.93 11.14 -11.59
N ARG A 535 50.40 10.56 -12.70
CA ARG A 535 49.66 9.61 -13.53
C ARG A 535 49.53 8.29 -12.77
N SER A 536 48.57 8.20 -11.87
CA SER A 536 48.15 6.92 -11.30
C SER A 536 46.64 6.79 -11.46
N SER A 537 46.20 6.49 -12.68
CA SER A 537 44.86 5.93 -12.88
C SER A 537 44.83 4.59 -12.15
N SER A 538 44.03 4.48 -11.10
CA SER A 538 43.74 3.22 -10.42
C SER A 538 43.03 2.26 -11.40
N SER A 539 43.81 1.53 -12.19
CA SER A 539 43.28 0.47 -13.08
C SER A 539 43.11 -0.81 -12.27
N VAL A 540 42.03 -0.89 -11.51
CA VAL A 540 41.58 -2.15 -10.89
C VAL A 540 40.56 -2.78 -11.86
N GLY A 541 40.75 -4.04 -12.25
CA GLY A 541 39.79 -4.76 -13.11
C GLY A 541 39.81 -4.44 -14.62
N GLY A 542 40.74 -3.59 -15.11
CA GLY A 542 40.85 -3.23 -16.53
C GLY A 542 39.96 -2.07 -16.98
N LEU A 543 39.26 -1.42 -16.04
CA LEU A 543 38.53 -0.17 -16.24
C LEU A 543 39.25 0.99 -15.54
N SER A 544 39.03 2.21 -16.02
CA SER A 544 39.60 3.43 -15.47
C SER A 544 38.54 4.51 -15.33
N VAL A 545 38.58 5.27 -14.23
CA VAL A 545 37.66 6.39 -13.99
C VAL A 545 38.11 7.60 -14.82
N SER A 546 37.23 8.14 -15.66
CA SER A 546 37.47 9.36 -16.42
C SER A 546 37.35 10.58 -15.50
N SER A 547 38.42 11.36 -15.36
CA SER A 547 38.39 12.64 -14.62
C SER A 547 37.76 13.79 -15.41
N ARG A 548 37.45 13.57 -16.69
CA ARG A 548 37.07 14.63 -17.64
C ARG A 548 35.63 14.53 -18.14
N ASP A 549 35.11 13.31 -18.26
CA ASP A 549 33.74 13.09 -18.73
C ASP A 549 32.80 13.14 -17.53
N GLY A 550 31.61 13.70 -17.71
CA GLY A 550 30.58 13.79 -16.68
C GLY A 550 29.26 13.24 -17.16
N PHE A 551 28.51 12.61 -16.26
CA PHE A 551 27.15 12.17 -16.53
C PHE A 551 26.29 12.37 -15.28
N SER A 552 25.14 13.00 -15.47
CA SER A 552 24.26 13.36 -14.36
C SER A 552 22.88 12.75 -14.57
N ILE A 553 22.35 12.16 -13.51
CA ILE A 553 20.97 11.67 -13.43
C ILE A 553 20.25 12.35 -12.27
N SER A 554 18.93 12.26 -12.28
CA SER A 554 18.12 12.52 -11.10
C SER A 554 17.27 11.31 -10.78
N THR A 555 17.15 10.99 -9.49
CA THR A 555 16.28 9.93 -9.00
C THR A 555 15.17 10.53 -8.15
N LEU A 556 13.99 9.94 -8.26
CA LEU A 556 12.86 10.21 -7.39
C LEU A 556 12.28 8.86 -6.97
N PHE A 557 12.51 8.53 -5.71
CA PHE A 557 12.02 7.35 -5.04
C PHE A 557 10.82 7.76 -4.20
N LEU A 558 9.66 7.26 -4.58
CA LEU A 558 8.45 7.49 -3.80
C LEU A 558 8.46 6.53 -2.61
N GLN A 559 9.15 6.94 -1.56
CA GLN A 559 9.19 6.22 -0.30
C GLN A 559 7.98 6.57 0.57
N ASP A 560 7.36 5.56 1.18
CA ASP A 560 6.33 5.81 2.19
C ASP A 560 6.90 6.75 3.27
N THR A 561 6.06 7.62 3.84
CA THR A 561 6.47 8.56 4.89
C THR A 561 7.04 7.82 6.09
N LEU A 562 6.49 6.64 6.41
CA LEU A 562 7.02 5.80 7.48
C LEU A 562 8.39 5.23 7.12
N ASP A 563 8.60 4.75 5.88
CA ASP A 563 9.90 4.25 5.43
C ASP A 563 10.96 5.36 5.46
N ALA A 564 10.61 6.58 5.03
CA ALA A 564 11.51 7.73 5.11
C ALA A 564 11.92 8.05 6.55
N LEU A 565 10.98 8.00 7.50
CA LEU A 565 11.27 8.17 8.93
C LEU A 565 12.24 7.11 9.44
N PHE A 566 11.99 5.83 9.13
CA PHE A 566 12.89 4.75 9.55
C PHE A 566 14.25 4.81 8.86
N ASN A 567 14.33 5.25 7.60
CA ASN A 567 15.60 5.46 6.91
C ASN A 567 16.44 6.57 7.55
N ILE A 568 15.84 7.71 7.91
CA ILE A 568 16.53 8.77 8.65
C ILE A 568 17.11 8.21 9.96
N MET A 569 16.35 7.36 10.65
CA MET A 569 16.77 6.70 11.88
C MET A 569 17.96 5.73 11.66
N MET A 570 18.05 5.08 10.50
CA MET A 570 19.15 4.16 10.17
C MET A 570 20.40 4.87 9.62
N GLU A 571 20.25 5.89 8.75
CA GLU A 571 21.35 6.64 8.15
C GLU A 571 22.22 7.36 9.20
N HIS A 572 21.61 7.84 10.28
CA HIS A 572 22.30 8.54 11.37
C HIS A 572 22.58 7.65 12.58
N SER A 573 22.97 6.39 12.36
CA SER A 573 23.21 5.40 13.43
C SER A 573 24.18 5.82 14.54
N GLN A 574 25.06 6.81 14.30
CA GLN A 574 26.04 7.32 15.26
C GLN A 574 25.50 8.38 16.24
N SER A 575 24.31 8.95 15.99
CA SER A 575 23.70 9.97 16.84
C SER A 575 22.31 9.53 17.30
N ASN A 576 22.07 9.61 18.61
CA ASN A 576 20.76 9.33 19.21
C ASN A 576 19.77 10.50 19.05
N GLU A 577 20.21 11.65 18.50
CA GLU A 577 19.38 12.84 18.35
C GLU A 577 18.21 12.61 17.39
N TYR A 578 18.49 11.96 16.25
CA TYR A 578 17.46 11.62 15.26
C TYR A 578 16.54 10.51 15.72
N ASP A 579 17.02 9.57 16.56
CA ASP A 579 16.21 8.47 17.08
C ASP A 579 15.01 9.00 17.89
N ILE A 580 15.24 10.02 18.72
CA ILE A 580 14.21 10.69 19.52
C ILE A 580 13.21 11.42 18.61
N LEU A 581 13.71 12.21 17.66
CA LEU A 581 12.86 12.99 16.74
C LEU A 581 11.97 12.10 15.87
N VAL A 582 12.53 11.00 15.34
CA VAL A 582 11.77 10.03 14.55
C VAL A 582 10.75 9.31 15.42
N PHE A 583 11.12 8.90 16.63
CA PHE A 583 10.19 8.27 17.57
C PHE A 583 9.02 9.21 17.88
N ASP A 584 9.27 10.48 18.19
CA ASP A 584 8.22 11.46 18.45
C ASP A 584 7.31 11.69 17.24
N ALA A 585 7.87 11.70 16.02
CA ALA A 585 7.09 11.76 14.78
C ALA A 585 6.20 10.52 14.61
N LEU A 586 6.70 9.32 14.89
CA LEU A 586 5.92 8.09 14.87
C LEU A 586 4.77 8.12 15.88
N ILE A 587 5.04 8.53 17.12
CA ILE A 587 4.00 8.67 18.16
C ILE A 587 2.95 9.71 17.76
N TYR A 588 3.36 10.80 17.12
CA TYR A 588 2.44 11.80 16.60
C TYR A 588 1.54 11.22 15.49
N ILE A 589 2.11 10.49 14.52
CA ILE A 589 1.36 9.85 13.44
C ILE A 589 0.37 8.81 13.99
N ILE A 590 0.82 7.91 14.87
CA ILE A 590 -0.04 6.90 15.50
C ILE A 590 -1.14 7.59 16.32
N GLY A 591 -0.80 8.68 17.03
CA GLY A 591 -1.76 9.48 17.78
C GLY A 591 -2.84 10.14 16.91
N LEU A 592 -2.49 10.56 15.68
CA LEU A 592 -3.47 11.05 14.70
C LEU A 592 -4.39 9.93 14.21
N ILE A 593 -3.84 8.74 13.91
CA ILE A 593 -4.61 7.59 13.42
C ILE A 593 -5.59 7.07 14.49
N ALA A 594 -5.23 7.18 15.77
CA ALA A 594 -6.09 6.80 16.89
C ALA A 594 -7.33 7.72 17.08
N ASP A 595 -7.39 8.88 16.41
CA ASP A 595 -8.61 9.71 16.40
C ASP A 595 -9.71 9.00 15.61
N ARG A 596 -10.96 9.06 16.11
CA ARG A 596 -12.15 8.49 15.45
C ARG A 596 -12.31 8.96 14.00
N LYS A 597 -11.81 10.16 13.67
CA LYS A 597 -11.83 10.69 12.29
C LYS A 597 -10.96 9.89 11.33
N PHE A 598 -9.93 9.19 11.81
CA PHE A 598 -8.94 8.49 11.00
C PHE A 598 -8.92 6.97 11.24
N GLN A 599 -9.97 6.41 11.85
CA GLN A 599 -10.00 4.99 12.22
C GLN A 599 -9.81 4.01 11.05
N HIS A 600 -10.21 4.36 9.83
CA HIS A 600 -9.99 3.54 8.64
C HIS A 600 -8.50 3.42 8.25
N PHE A 601 -7.63 4.33 8.72
CA PHE A 601 -6.19 4.24 8.50
C PHE A 601 -5.50 3.23 9.43
N ASN A 602 -6.18 2.69 10.46
CA ASN A 602 -5.63 1.59 11.26
C ASN A 602 -5.31 0.38 10.37
N THR A 603 -6.24 -0.01 9.49
CA THR A 603 -6.03 -1.11 8.54
C THR A 603 -4.86 -0.85 7.58
N VAL A 604 -4.63 0.43 7.22
CA VAL A 604 -3.48 0.83 6.37
C VAL A 604 -2.18 0.67 7.12
N LEU A 605 -2.11 1.17 8.36
CA LEU A 605 -0.93 1.06 9.20
C LEU A 605 -0.61 -0.41 9.48
N GLU A 606 -1.62 -1.24 9.75
CA GLU A 606 -1.44 -2.69 9.92
C GLU A 606 -0.95 -3.37 8.65
N ALA A 607 -1.55 -3.07 7.49
CA ALA A 607 -1.09 -3.61 6.21
C ALA A 607 0.36 -3.19 5.92
N TYR A 608 0.72 -1.93 6.20
CA TYR A 608 2.09 -1.46 6.07
C TYR A 608 3.07 -2.23 6.97
N ILE A 609 2.75 -2.37 8.26
CA ILE A 609 3.60 -3.12 9.19
C ILE A 609 3.77 -4.57 8.72
N GLN A 610 2.70 -5.21 8.28
CA GLN A 610 2.74 -6.63 7.88
C GLN A 610 3.39 -6.88 6.51
N GLN A 611 3.19 -5.99 5.54
CA GLN A 611 3.54 -6.27 4.13
C GLN A 611 4.70 -5.43 3.59
N HIS A 612 4.93 -4.22 4.12
CA HIS A 612 5.85 -3.25 3.49
C HIS A 612 7.03 -2.85 4.37
N PHE A 613 6.83 -2.77 5.68
CA PHE A 613 7.87 -2.37 6.61
C PHE A 613 9.10 -3.30 6.50
N SER A 614 10.28 -2.69 6.30
CA SER A 614 11.53 -3.41 5.96
C SER A 614 12.74 -3.09 6.86
N ALA A 615 12.60 -2.19 7.82
CA ALA A 615 13.71 -1.77 8.68
C ALA A 615 14.04 -2.82 9.76
N THR A 616 15.07 -3.64 9.51
CA THR A 616 15.44 -4.82 10.33
C THR A 616 16.13 -4.49 11.65
N LEU A 617 16.76 -3.31 11.76
CA LEU A 617 17.45 -2.86 12.98
C LEU A 617 16.65 -1.84 13.80
N ALA A 618 15.46 -1.45 13.33
CA ALA A 618 14.63 -0.46 13.99
C ALA A 618 14.25 -0.85 15.43
N TYR A 619 14.04 -2.14 15.72
CA TYR A 619 13.69 -2.59 17.08
C TYR A 619 14.71 -2.14 18.14
N LYS A 620 16.02 -2.18 17.85
CA LYS A 620 17.07 -1.80 18.81
C LYS A 620 16.92 -0.32 19.23
N LYS A 621 16.71 0.56 18.25
CA LYS A 621 16.56 2.00 18.46
C LYS A 621 15.22 2.35 19.12
N LEU A 622 14.12 1.78 18.63
CA LEU A 622 12.78 1.98 19.21
C LEU A 622 12.74 1.55 20.69
N MET A 623 13.28 0.38 21.02
CA MET A 623 13.33 -0.11 22.40
C MET A 623 14.19 0.80 23.29
N THR A 624 15.32 1.30 22.78
CA THR A 624 16.21 2.19 23.52
C THR A 624 15.55 3.54 23.84
N VAL A 625 14.86 4.14 22.87
CA VAL A 625 14.14 5.41 23.09
C VAL A 625 12.96 5.20 24.04
N LEU A 626 12.15 4.14 23.85
CA LEU A 626 11.04 3.81 24.73
C LEU A 626 11.50 3.59 26.18
N LYS A 627 12.59 2.83 26.37
CA LYS A 627 13.21 2.63 27.69
C LYS A 627 13.63 3.95 28.33
N THR A 628 14.25 4.85 27.56
CA THR A 628 14.67 6.17 28.04
C THR A 628 13.48 6.99 28.55
N TYR A 629 12.38 7.03 27.80
CA TYR A 629 11.16 7.74 28.21
C TYR A 629 10.54 7.16 29.48
N LEU A 630 10.53 5.82 29.62
CA LEU A 630 10.04 5.14 30.82
C LEU A 630 10.92 5.43 32.04
N ASP A 631 12.24 5.34 31.90
CA ASP A 631 13.20 5.60 32.97
C ASP A 631 13.12 7.07 33.45
N THR A 632 13.08 8.04 32.54
CA THR A 632 12.89 9.47 32.87
C THR A 632 11.58 9.69 33.63
N SER A 633 10.49 9.07 33.16
CA SER A 633 9.17 9.21 33.80
C SER A 633 9.12 8.55 35.18
N SER A 634 9.82 7.43 35.39
CA SER A 634 9.90 6.76 36.71
C SER A 634 10.64 7.59 37.77
N ARG A 635 11.53 8.51 37.35
CA ARG A 635 12.25 9.44 38.24
C ARG A 635 11.41 10.67 38.61
N GLY A 636 10.20 10.80 38.06
CA GLY A 636 9.32 11.94 38.28
C GLY A 636 9.70 13.19 37.47
N GLU A 637 10.58 13.06 36.47
CA GLU A 637 10.96 14.13 35.56
C GLU A 637 9.84 14.39 34.53
N GLN A 638 9.76 15.63 34.01
CA GLN A 638 8.75 15.98 33.00
C GLN A 638 9.10 15.33 31.65
N CYS A 639 8.29 14.37 31.22
CA CYS A 639 8.35 13.76 29.90
C CYS A 639 7.00 13.98 29.21
N GLU A 640 6.85 15.06 28.45
CA GLU A 640 5.58 15.37 27.78
C GLU A 640 5.07 14.25 26.81
N PRO A 641 5.93 13.54 26.06
CA PRO A 641 5.48 12.53 25.11
C PRO A 641 5.02 11.19 25.73
N ILE A 642 5.38 10.87 26.99
CA ILE A 642 5.22 9.50 27.52
C ILE A 642 3.77 9.02 27.54
N LEU A 643 2.80 9.88 27.88
CA LEU A 643 1.39 9.48 27.90
C LEU A 643 0.89 9.14 26.49
N ARG A 644 1.34 9.88 25.47
CA ARG A 644 1.01 9.59 24.07
C ARG A 644 1.69 8.29 23.63
N THR A 645 2.94 8.09 24.07
CA THR A 645 3.71 6.87 23.82
C THR A 645 3.02 5.63 24.39
N LEU A 646 2.54 5.69 25.65
CA LEU A 646 1.80 4.58 26.27
C LEU A 646 0.46 4.29 25.60
N LYS A 647 -0.22 5.31 25.04
CA LYS A 647 -1.44 5.11 24.25
C LYS A 647 -1.16 4.47 22.88
N ALA A 648 0.01 4.73 22.31
CA ALA A 648 0.47 4.18 21.04
C ALA A 648 1.26 2.87 21.21
N LEU A 649 1.30 2.31 22.43
CA LEU A 649 2.20 1.21 22.79
C LEU A 649 1.99 -0.03 21.93
N GLU A 650 0.74 -0.37 21.63
CA GLU A 650 0.38 -1.47 20.75
C GLU A 650 1.11 -1.40 19.40
N TYR A 651 1.01 -0.28 18.69
CA TYR A 651 1.66 -0.10 17.38
C TYR A 651 3.18 -0.01 17.49
N VAL A 652 3.72 0.59 18.55
CA VAL A 652 5.17 0.63 18.80
C VAL A 652 5.71 -0.79 18.92
N PHE A 653 5.03 -1.67 19.66
CA PHE A 653 5.44 -3.07 19.76
C PHE A 653 5.21 -3.84 18.47
N LYS A 654 4.14 -3.59 17.70
CA LYS A 654 3.97 -4.16 16.35
C LYS A 654 5.18 -3.86 15.46
N PHE A 655 5.71 -2.63 15.49
CA PHE A 655 6.96 -2.28 14.78
C PHE A 655 8.19 -3.02 15.31
N ILE A 656 8.38 -3.08 16.64
CA ILE A 656 9.49 -3.79 17.29
C ILE A 656 9.49 -5.27 16.91
N VAL A 657 8.34 -5.94 17.06
CA VAL A 657 8.13 -7.35 16.76
C VAL A 657 8.37 -7.62 15.27
N ARG A 658 7.77 -6.83 14.37
CA ARG A 658 7.98 -7.00 12.93
C ARG A 658 9.44 -6.82 12.54
N SER A 659 10.11 -5.78 13.05
CA SER A 659 11.53 -5.51 12.82
C SER A 659 12.39 -6.70 13.27
N ARG A 660 12.10 -7.26 14.46
CA ARG A 660 12.80 -8.45 14.99
C ARG A 660 12.56 -9.69 14.11
N THR A 661 11.33 -9.93 13.66
CA THR A 661 10.99 -11.05 12.78
C THR A 661 11.76 -10.97 11.46
N LEU A 662 11.83 -9.80 10.85
CA LEU A 662 12.60 -9.56 9.61
C LEU A 662 14.10 -9.80 9.84
N PHE A 663 14.66 -9.32 10.94
CA PHE A 663 16.07 -9.58 11.27
C PHE A 663 16.33 -11.08 11.46
N SER A 664 15.43 -11.79 12.15
CA SER A 664 15.56 -13.24 12.38
C SER A 664 15.55 -14.03 11.06
N GLN A 665 14.70 -13.62 10.10
CA GLN A 665 14.63 -14.23 8.77
C GLN A 665 15.90 -14.02 7.94
N LEU A 666 16.54 -12.85 8.04
CA LEU A 666 17.76 -12.53 7.28
C LEU A 666 19.04 -13.13 7.88
N TYR A 667 19.10 -13.26 9.21
CA TYR A 667 20.32 -13.64 9.93
C TYR A 667 20.20 -14.96 10.70
N GLU A 668 19.25 -15.83 10.34
CA GLU A 668 19.04 -17.17 10.91
C GLU A 668 18.91 -17.15 12.45
N GLY A 669 18.18 -16.19 13.00
CA GLY A 669 17.92 -16.12 14.45
C GLY A 669 19.09 -15.67 15.32
N LYS A 670 20.18 -15.13 14.75
CA LYS A 670 21.26 -14.50 15.52
C LYS A 670 20.75 -13.39 16.47
N GLU A 671 21.50 -13.15 17.53
CA GLU A 671 21.23 -12.12 18.57
C GLU A 671 19.92 -12.30 19.38
N GLN A 672 19.34 -13.51 19.43
CA GLN A 672 18.14 -13.78 20.23
C GLN A 672 18.33 -13.44 21.73
N MET A 673 19.45 -13.82 22.33
CA MET A 673 19.73 -13.52 23.74
C MET A 673 19.82 -12.02 24.02
N GLU A 674 20.39 -11.22 23.11
CA GLU A 674 20.50 -9.76 23.29
C GLU A 674 19.14 -9.08 23.18
N PHE A 675 18.29 -9.55 22.25
CA PHE A 675 16.91 -9.10 22.14
C PHE A 675 16.12 -9.43 23.41
N GLU A 676 16.25 -10.67 23.91
CA GLU A 676 15.54 -11.09 25.11
C GLU A 676 15.96 -10.28 26.35
N GLU A 677 17.26 -10.04 26.51
CA GLU A 677 17.78 -9.18 27.58
C GLU A 677 17.29 -7.74 27.45
N SER A 678 17.23 -7.20 26.23
CA SER A 678 16.70 -5.85 25.97
C SER A 678 15.21 -5.75 26.30
N MET A 679 14.44 -6.79 25.99
CA MET A 679 13.01 -6.90 26.33
C MET A 679 12.82 -6.97 27.85
N ARG A 680 13.61 -7.79 28.56
CA ARG A 680 13.57 -7.87 30.04
C ARG A 680 13.83 -6.50 30.67
N ARG A 681 14.87 -5.79 30.22
CA ARG A 681 15.20 -4.44 30.71
C ARG A 681 14.08 -3.44 30.46
N LEU A 682 13.37 -3.56 29.34
CA LEU A 682 12.24 -2.70 29.02
C LEU A 682 11.06 -2.95 29.99
N PHE A 683 10.72 -4.21 30.25
CA PHE A 683 9.72 -4.58 31.26
C PHE A 683 10.14 -4.19 32.68
N GLU A 684 11.43 -4.26 33.01
CA GLU A 684 11.97 -3.76 34.28
C GLU A 684 11.75 -2.24 34.41
N SER A 685 11.97 -1.45 33.35
CA SER A 685 11.65 -0.02 33.33
C SER A 685 10.15 0.26 33.51
N ILE A 686 9.26 -0.58 32.94
CA ILE A 686 7.82 -0.52 33.21
C ILE A 686 7.51 -0.85 34.68
N ASN A 687 8.14 -1.86 35.25
CA ASN A 687 7.97 -2.24 36.66
C ASN A 687 8.42 -1.11 37.59
N ASN A 688 9.51 -0.40 37.25
CA ASN A 688 9.96 0.78 37.98
C ASN A 688 8.95 1.94 37.91
N LEU A 689 8.29 2.13 36.76
CA LEU A 689 7.17 3.08 36.63
C LEU A 689 5.99 2.68 37.52
N MET A 690 5.67 1.38 37.64
CA MET A 690 4.60 0.90 38.53
C MET A 690 4.94 1.07 40.03
N LYS A 691 6.22 0.93 40.40
CA LYS A 691 6.69 1.15 41.79
C LYS A 691 6.77 2.63 42.18
N SER A 692 6.76 3.54 41.23
CA SER A 692 6.86 4.98 41.48
C SER A 692 5.75 5.48 42.41
N GLN A 693 6.13 6.33 43.37
CA GLN A 693 5.22 6.97 44.32
C GLN A 693 4.83 8.40 43.91
N TYR A 694 5.34 8.92 42.78
CA TYR A 694 5.06 10.28 42.33
C TYR A 694 3.62 10.43 41.83
N LYS A 695 2.92 11.49 42.25
CA LYS A 695 1.54 11.77 41.82
C LYS A 695 1.40 11.93 40.30
N THR A 696 2.43 12.45 39.64
CA THR A 696 2.49 12.61 38.18
C THR A 696 2.48 11.28 37.43
N THR A 697 2.93 10.19 38.07
CA THR A 697 3.01 8.86 37.45
C THR A 697 1.72 8.05 37.51
N ILE A 698 0.72 8.45 38.31
CA ILE A 698 -0.55 7.70 38.46
C ILE A 698 -1.26 7.55 37.11
N LEU A 699 -1.32 8.62 36.31
CA LEU A 699 -1.94 8.59 34.99
C LEU A 699 -1.20 7.66 34.02
N LEU A 700 0.13 7.57 34.17
CA LEU A 700 0.98 6.69 33.36
C LEU A 700 0.81 5.22 33.78
N GLN A 701 0.70 4.94 35.08
CA GLN A 701 0.41 3.61 35.62
C GLN A 701 -0.96 3.08 35.14
N VAL A 702 -1.98 3.95 35.12
CA VAL A 702 -3.30 3.61 34.56
C VAL A 702 -3.19 3.29 33.07
N ALA A 703 -2.43 4.09 32.31
CA ALA A 703 -2.23 3.83 30.88
C ALA A 703 -1.47 2.52 30.63
N ALA A 704 -0.41 2.24 31.40
CA ALA A 704 0.35 1.00 31.30
C ALA A 704 -0.55 -0.23 31.54
N LEU A 705 -1.37 -0.23 32.60
CA LEU A 705 -2.32 -1.30 32.88
C LEU A 705 -3.34 -1.53 31.77
N LYS A 706 -3.72 -0.47 31.06
CA LYS A 706 -4.70 -0.53 29.97
C LYS A 706 -4.12 -1.03 28.64
N TYR A 707 -2.87 -0.66 28.32
CA TYR A 707 -2.31 -0.91 26.97
C TYR A 707 -1.24 -2.00 26.93
N ILE A 708 -0.77 -2.52 28.07
CA ILE A 708 0.14 -3.68 28.08
C ILE A 708 -0.54 -4.96 27.58
N PRO A 709 -1.79 -5.28 27.97
CA PRO A 709 -2.41 -6.53 27.51
C PRO A 709 -2.52 -6.63 25.99
N SER A 710 -2.80 -5.53 25.28
CA SER A 710 -2.89 -5.52 23.82
C SER A 710 -1.56 -5.81 23.10
N VAL A 711 -0.43 -5.59 23.77
CA VAL A 711 0.92 -5.85 23.25
C VAL A 711 1.30 -7.33 23.31
N LEU A 712 0.71 -8.10 24.24
CA LEU A 712 1.17 -9.45 24.54
C LEU A 712 1.01 -10.41 23.37
N HIS A 713 -0.04 -10.25 22.58
CA HIS A 713 -0.30 -11.09 21.41
C HIS A 713 0.85 -11.03 20.39
N ASP A 714 1.34 -9.82 20.08
CA ASP A 714 2.43 -9.63 19.13
C ASP A 714 3.77 -10.09 19.74
N VAL A 715 4.03 -9.79 21.02
CA VAL A 715 5.30 -10.15 21.68
C VAL A 715 5.48 -11.66 21.81
N GLU A 716 4.41 -12.41 22.06
CA GLU A 716 4.42 -13.88 22.13
C GLU A 716 4.98 -14.53 20.86
N THR A 717 4.93 -13.86 19.71
CA THR A 717 5.44 -14.39 18.44
C THR A 717 6.98 -14.42 18.33
N VAL A 718 7.67 -13.59 19.12
CA VAL A 718 9.15 -13.41 19.04
C VAL A 718 9.87 -13.61 20.38
N PHE A 719 9.12 -13.78 21.47
CA PHE A 719 9.64 -13.92 22.83
C PHE A 719 9.02 -15.13 23.53
N ASP A 720 9.79 -15.80 24.38
CA ASP A 720 9.35 -17.01 25.07
C ASP A 720 8.14 -16.75 25.98
N ALA A 721 7.08 -17.54 25.79
CA ALA A 721 5.81 -17.36 26.48
C ALA A 721 5.93 -17.55 28.00
N LYS A 722 6.77 -18.48 28.46
CA LYS A 722 6.97 -18.75 29.89
C LYS A 722 7.72 -17.59 30.56
N LEU A 723 8.76 -17.08 29.91
CA LEU A 723 9.48 -15.89 30.37
C LEU A 723 8.60 -14.64 30.37
N LEU A 724 7.71 -14.49 29.38
CA LEU A 724 6.72 -13.40 29.35
C LEU A 724 5.76 -13.49 30.54
N SER A 725 5.27 -14.68 30.88
CA SER A 725 4.45 -14.91 32.08
C SER A 725 5.18 -14.55 33.37
N GLN A 726 6.50 -14.80 33.46
CA GLN A 726 7.31 -14.37 34.61
C GLN A 726 7.40 -12.83 34.71
N LEU A 727 7.60 -12.14 33.58
CA LEU A 727 7.62 -10.67 33.57
C LEU A 727 6.27 -10.07 33.97
N LEU A 728 5.16 -10.69 33.57
CA LEU A 728 3.81 -10.30 33.98
C LEU A 728 3.55 -10.57 35.46
N TYR A 729 4.02 -11.70 36.00
CA TYR A 729 4.00 -11.98 37.43
C TYR A 729 4.69 -10.86 38.21
N GLU A 730 5.89 -10.45 37.79
CA GLU A 730 6.62 -9.33 38.40
C GLU A 730 5.84 -8.01 38.26
N PHE A 731 5.27 -7.73 37.09
CA PHE A 731 4.49 -6.53 36.85
C PHE A 731 3.31 -6.39 37.83
N TYR A 732 2.52 -7.45 38.03
CA TYR A 732 1.36 -7.41 38.92
C TYR A 732 1.71 -7.38 40.41
N THR A 733 2.78 -8.07 40.81
CA THR A 733 3.25 -8.09 42.20
C THR A 733 3.87 -6.76 42.63
N CYS A 734 4.31 -5.93 41.68
CA CYS A 734 4.84 -4.59 41.95
C CYS A 734 3.75 -3.53 42.23
N ILE A 735 2.47 -3.83 42.00
CA ILE A 735 1.37 -2.87 42.17
C ILE A 735 0.93 -2.84 43.64
N PRO A 736 0.93 -1.67 44.31
CA PRO A 736 0.51 -1.57 45.71
C PRO A 736 -0.96 -1.99 45.94
N PRO A 737 -1.26 -2.75 47.00
CA PRO A 737 -2.56 -3.43 47.20
C PRO A 737 -3.78 -2.51 47.43
N VAL A 738 -3.60 -1.19 47.52
CA VAL A 738 -4.71 -0.23 47.76
C VAL A 738 -4.92 0.70 46.56
N LYS A 739 -4.01 0.71 45.59
CA LYS A 739 -4.06 1.62 44.43
C LYS A 739 -4.33 0.85 43.16
N LEU A 740 -5.12 1.45 42.26
CA LEU A 740 -5.35 0.95 40.90
C LEU A 740 -6.02 -0.44 40.82
N GLN A 741 -6.72 -0.88 41.88
CA GLN A 741 -7.29 -2.23 41.96
C GLN A 741 -8.26 -2.52 40.81
N LYS A 742 -9.15 -1.56 40.49
CA LYS A 742 -10.04 -1.66 39.33
C LYS A 742 -9.28 -1.91 38.02
N GLN A 743 -8.24 -1.11 37.75
CA GLN A 743 -7.45 -1.23 36.51
C GLN A 743 -6.63 -2.53 36.50
N LYS A 744 -6.16 -2.99 37.66
CA LYS A 744 -5.44 -4.25 37.83
C LYS A 744 -6.32 -5.45 37.44
N VAL A 745 -7.53 -5.54 37.99
CA VAL A 745 -8.49 -6.61 37.67
C VAL A 745 -8.90 -6.59 36.19
N GLN A 746 -9.13 -5.41 35.61
CA GLN A 746 -9.44 -5.28 34.18
C GLN A 746 -8.29 -5.78 33.29
N SER A 747 -7.06 -5.40 33.63
CA SER A 747 -5.85 -5.86 32.93
C SER A 747 -5.68 -7.39 33.03
N MET A 748 -5.92 -7.97 34.21
CA MET A 748 -5.90 -9.43 34.41
C MET A 748 -6.96 -10.14 33.55
N ASN A 749 -8.15 -9.57 33.41
CA ASN A 749 -9.22 -10.14 32.58
C ASN A 749 -8.81 -10.22 31.10
N GLU A 750 -8.19 -9.16 30.57
CA GLU A 750 -7.68 -9.17 29.20
C GLU A 750 -6.56 -10.21 29.00
N ILE A 751 -5.73 -10.46 30.02
CA ILE A 751 -4.69 -11.50 29.96
C ILE A 751 -5.29 -12.89 29.98
N VAL A 752 -6.30 -13.16 30.80
CA VAL A 752 -7.00 -14.46 30.83
C VAL A 752 -7.62 -14.77 29.47
N GLN A 753 -8.14 -13.75 28.77
CA GLN A 753 -8.71 -13.90 27.42
C GLN A 753 -7.64 -14.04 26.32
N SER A 754 -6.36 -13.80 26.63
CA SER A 754 -5.26 -13.91 25.66
C SER A 754 -4.83 -15.35 25.38
N ASN A 755 -4.14 -15.57 24.26
CA ASN A 755 -3.60 -16.90 23.92
C ASN A 755 -2.54 -17.40 24.92
N LEU A 756 -1.91 -16.50 25.67
CA LEU A 756 -0.93 -16.84 26.70
C LEU A 756 -1.55 -17.76 27.77
N PHE A 757 -2.78 -17.47 28.19
CA PHE A 757 -3.48 -18.22 29.24
C PHE A 757 -4.02 -19.58 28.77
N LYS A 758 -4.03 -19.84 27.45
CA LYS A 758 -4.37 -21.17 26.90
C LYS A 758 -3.24 -22.18 27.11
N LYS A 759 -2.01 -21.75 27.40
CA LYS A 759 -0.84 -22.62 27.61
C LYS A 759 -0.71 -22.99 29.09
N GLN A 760 -0.61 -24.28 29.41
CA GLN A 760 -0.51 -24.78 30.79
C GLN A 760 0.68 -24.16 31.54
N GLU A 761 1.88 -24.15 30.95
CA GLU A 761 3.10 -23.60 31.58
C GLU A 761 2.98 -22.10 31.96
N CYS A 762 2.13 -21.35 31.25
CA CYS A 762 1.86 -19.94 31.54
C CYS A 762 0.80 -19.80 32.65
N ARG A 763 -0.19 -20.70 32.70
CA ARG A 763 -1.20 -20.76 33.76
C ARG A 763 -0.58 -21.09 35.11
N ASP A 764 0.35 -22.03 35.16
CA ASP A 764 1.05 -22.42 36.39
C ASP A 764 1.71 -21.20 37.09
N ILE A 765 2.06 -20.17 36.32
CA ILE A 765 2.68 -18.93 36.82
C ILE A 765 1.62 -17.86 37.14
N LEU A 766 0.65 -17.65 36.24
CA LEU A 766 -0.28 -16.52 36.30
C LEU A 766 -1.53 -16.81 37.14
N LEU A 767 -2.08 -18.03 37.06
CA LEU A 767 -3.31 -18.41 37.75
C LEU A 767 -3.20 -18.21 39.27
N PRO A 768 -2.12 -18.65 39.97
CA PRO A 768 -2.00 -18.44 41.42
C PRO A 768 -1.99 -16.97 41.86
N VAL A 769 -1.44 -16.08 41.02
CA VAL A 769 -1.44 -14.63 41.33
C VAL A 769 -2.85 -14.06 41.17
N ILE A 770 -3.53 -14.44 40.10
CA ILE A 770 -4.86 -13.94 39.79
C ILE A 770 -5.88 -14.43 40.83
N THR A 771 -5.82 -15.71 41.23
CA THR A 771 -6.69 -16.28 42.26
C THR A 771 -6.44 -15.65 43.63
N ARG A 772 -5.17 -15.45 44.02
CA ARG A 772 -4.82 -14.76 45.27
C ARG A 772 -5.40 -13.35 45.32
N GLU A 773 -5.25 -12.57 44.26
CA GLU A 773 -5.75 -11.19 44.19
C GLU A 773 -7.28 -11.14 44.16
N LEU A 774 -7.92 -12.06 43.44
CA LEU A 774 -9.38 -12.23 43.47
C LEU A 774 -9.89 -12.54 44.87
N LYS A 775 -9.24 -13.47 45.58
CA LYS A 775 -9.59 -13.85 46.95
C LYS A 775 -9.49 -12.66 47.89
N GLU A 776 -8.37 -11.94 47.86
CA GLU A 776 -8.16 -10.74 48.67
C GLU A 776 -9.22 -9.65 48.42
N LEU A 777 -9.66 -9.47 47.17
CA LEU A 777 -10.69 -8.49 46.81
C LEU A 777 -12.11 -8.94 47.19
N LEU A 778 -12.41 -10.24 47.12
CA LEU A 778 -13.71 -10.80 47.49
C LEU A 778 -13.90 -10.90 49.01
N GLU A 779 -12.82 -11.09 49.78
CA GLU A 779 -12.85 -11.19 51.25
C GLU A 779 -12.91 -9.83 51.97
N GLN A 780 -12.76 -8.70 51.26
CA GLN A 780 -12.89 -7.37 51.86
C GLN A 780 -14.31 -7.13 52.40
N LYS A 781 -14.40 -6.64 53.65
CA LYS A 781 -15.66 -6.36 54.34
C LYS A 781 -16.57 -5.43 53.54
N ASP A 782 -17.85 -5.80 53.47
CA ASP A 782 -18.88 -5.11 52.70
C ASP A 782 -19.31 -3.82 53.40
N ASP A 783 -18.93 -2.66 52.86
CA ASP A 783 -19.33 -1.34 53.38
C ASP A 783 -20.48 -0.70 52.56
N GLY A 784 -21.08 -1.45 51.62
CA GLY A 784 -22.28 -1.06 50.87
C GLY A 784 -22.08 0.10 49.88
N SER A 785 -20.84 0.49 49.59
CA SER A 785 -20.55 1.57 48.64
C SER A 785 -20.74 1.14 47.17
N GLN A 786 -21.25 2.04 46.32
CA GLN A 786 -21.43 1.77 44.87
C GLN A 786 -20.13 1.38 44.16
N GLN A 787 -18.98 1.83 44.67
CA GLN A 787 -17.67 1.54 44.11
C GLN A 787 -17.26 0.08 44.35
N GLN A 788 -17.53 -0.46 45.54
CA GLN A 788 -17.24 -1.85 45.90
C GLN A 788 -18.16 -2.84 45.16
N LEU A 789 -19.42 -2.46 44.88
CA LEU A 789 -20.32 -3.26 44.04
C LEU A 789 -19.82 -3.37 42.60
N GLN A 790 -19.18 -2.32 42.08
CA GLN A 790 -18.59 -2.32 40.74
C GLN A 790 -17.29 -3.14 40.69
N GLU A 791 -16.47 -3.09 41.74
CA GLU A 791 -15.27 -3.93 41.89
C GLU A 791 -15.62 -5.43 41.96
N LYS A 792 -16.66 -5.80 42.72
CA LYS A 792 -17.18 -7.17 42.75
C LYS A 792 -17.67 -7.65 41.38
N ARG A 793 -18.28 -6.78 40.56
CA ARG A 793 -18.66 -7.14 39.17
C ARG A 793 -17.45 -7.50 38.32
N PHE A 794 -16.38 -6.72 38.38
CA PHE A 794 -15.15 -7.03 37.64
C PHE A 794 -14.48 -8.32 38.13
N CYS A 795 -14.56 -8.61 39.43
CA CYS A 795 -14.07 -9.88 39.99
C CYS A 795 -14.87 -11.08 39.46
N VAL A 796 -16.19 -10.94 39.34
CA VAL A 796 -17.08 -11.97 38.78
C VAL A 796 -16.82 -12.17 37.28
N GLU A 797 -16.64 -11.09 36.52
CA GLU A 797 -16.26 -11.16 35.10
C GLU A 797 -14.92 -11.88 34.89
N LEU A 798 -13.91 -11.55 35.70
CA LEU A 798 -12.60 -12.22 35.66
C LEU A 798 -12.73 -13.71 36.01
N LEU A 799 -13.48 -14.04 37.06
CA LEU A 799 -13.71 -15.44 37.45
C LEU A 799 -14.45 -16.22 36.36
N ASN A 800 -15.42 -15.59 35.68
CA ASN A 800 -16.10 -16.19 34.54
C ASN A 800 -15.13 -16.46 33.38
N SER A 801 -14.30 -15.48 33.00
CA SER A 801 -13.28 -15.66 31.95
C SER A 801 -12.31 -16.80 32.27
N ILE A 802 -11.91 -16.97 33.54
CA ILE A 802 -11.05 -18.09 33.96
C ILE A 802 -11.77 -19.43 33.74
N LEU A 803 -13.03 -19.54 34.18
CA LEU A 803 -13.81 -20.77 34.03
C LEU A 803 -14.09 -21.12 32.57
N GLU A 804 -14.34 -20.14 31.70
CA GLU A 804 -14.53 -20.35 30.25
C GLU A 804 -13.27 -20.94 29.59
N VAL A 805 -12.09 -20.40 29.92
CA VAL A 805 -10.83 -20.91 29.35
C VAL A 805 -10.48 -22.29 29.89
N LEU A 806 -10.76 -22.56 31.17
CA LEU A 806 -10.51 -23.87 31.78
C LEU A 806 -11.51 -24.95 31.34
N SER A 807 -12.75 -24.59 31.01
CA SER A 807 -13.79 -25.54 30.57
C SER A 807 -13.72 -25.91 29.08
N SER A 808 -13.01 -25.13 28.27
CA SER A 808 -12.83 -25.35 26.83
C SER A 808 -11.64 -26.25 26.46
N GLN A 809 -10.87 -26.76 27.44
CA GLN A 809 -9.71 -27.63 27.20
C GLN A 809 -9.95 -29.09 27.63
N ASP A 810 -9.33 -30.03 26.91
CA ASP A 810 -9.48 -31.48 27.05
C ASP A 810 -9.39 -31.99 28.50
N ALA A 811 -10.16 -33.05 28.80
CA ALA A 811 -10.39 -33.61 30.14
C ALA A 811 -9.14 -34.07 30.93
N VAL A 812 -7.95 -34.04 30.32
CA VAL A 812 -6.69 -34.47 30.95
C VAL A 812 -5.92 -33.30 31.59
N SER A 813 -5.94 -32.10 30.99
CA SER A 813 -5.29 -30.91 31.57
C SER A 813 -6.14 -30.22 32.64
N ALA A 814 -7.47 -30.40 32.57
CA ALA A 814 -8.41 -29.84 33.54
C ALA A 814 -8.29 -30.48 34.95
N HIS A 815 -7.59 -31.61 35.10
CA HIS A 815 -7.43 -32.28 36.40
C HIS A 815 -6.38 -31.59 37.29
N ASP A 816 -5.23 -31.19 36.74
CA ASP A 816 -4.19 -30.43 37.48
C ASP A 816 -4.64 -28.99 37.79
N ASP A 817 -5.36 -28.35 36.87
CA ASP A 817 -5.87 -26.97 37.06
C ASP A 817 -7.00 -26.92 38.13
N ARG A 818 -7.74 -28.02 38.33
CA ARG A 818 -8.75 -28.13 39.41
C ARG A 818 -8.15 -28.31 40.79
N ASP A 819 -7.04 -29.04 40.89
CA ASP A 819 -6.34 -29.20 42.18
C ASP A 819 -5.80 -27.84 42.67
N ILE A 820 -5.38 -26.95 41.78
CA ILE A 820 -4.97 -25.57 42.13
C ILE A 820 -6.15 -24.75 42.66
N LEU A 821 -7.34 -24.88 42.05
CA LEU A 821 -8.56 -24.20 42.49
C LEU A 821 -9.16 -24.76 43.78
N ASP A 822 -8.93 -26.04 44.09
CA ASP A 822 -9.42 -26.71 45.31
C ASP A 822 -8.47 -26.54 46.51
N THR A 823 -7.21 -26.12 46.30
CA THR A 823 -6.21 -25.93 47.38
C THR A 823 -6.13 -24.53 48.00
N ASP A 824 -6.78 -23.52 47.41
CA ASP A 824 -6.85 -22.12 47.91
C ASP A 824 -8.28 -21.70 48.22
#